data_AF-A0A938XS78-F1
#
_entry.id   AF-A0A938XS78-F1
#
_cell.length_a   1.000
_cell.length_b   1.000
_cell.length_c   1.000
_cell.angle_alpha   90.00
_cell.angle_beta   90.00
_cell.angle_gamma   90.00
#
_symmetry.space_group_name_H-M   'P 1'
#
loop_
_entity.id
_entity.type
_entity.pdbx_description
1 polymer ?
#
loop_
_entity_poly.entity_id
_entity_poly.type
_entity_poly.pdbx_seq_one_letter_code
_entity_poly.pdbx_strand_id
1 'polypeptide(L)'
;MDKMWKKKLKQRKRVREKYLLPKLYKLGYQIDQIKFDQKQLVTKGRRKIHITADVVVYIEGKAAIVIAVRSGAEELTDHIKVQTLSYARLLENPAPIIILTNGLEEEIYNIYQEQELTFIPKQEKLCRLIENKGQLSDDLRKEALDNVFTSISLWDVTKHKSAYYTKSMRPYESNSKGDAFNNSLFHNFNYKPNIVTANDSVSIRVSSYRNLVDKIYVYYTSDGSLPQGKKGQVETGDKIELSYKYTEAAPKESKMIDWWEGKIPAHSNGKRIRYIIEGYDSQGQQSYYAENGAEIGEAQRFSYLVQDFKAPDWAKNAIVYQIMIDRFCDGNPSNNYDLSYEATGYQGGDLQGIINKLNYIKSLGATVVWLSPVYEGEGYHGYHITNFLKVDPHFGDEEVLQTLIDEAHKLDLKVILDFVPNHTSHQHPFFLTAQGDDESPYYDWYNFFEWPNDYEKFCGVPQLPTLNTDNKEVRHSIIYEQALHWLCDYGADGLRLDYAYGLSHDFWTEFRKVIKSNKEDAYIFGEVWESPGKIKKFEGELDGCLDFSLVWSFRELFIYGSKQVSEFISDLNYLNNYYDSEFIINRFLDNHDMDRFLWEANGDKEKLKLAATCQFTLAGAQYIYYGTEVGLSQQEPCSDDNTGRIVFDNSRDFMLWGDEQDKELYDFYQRLCTIRNENDVLAIGQRKDLVIDDEAQVWVYIKYNEQSEILVFLNLSAKKRKINVDLSGFDKANKKQVIDLLTATEYQIVNGRLQFQLKPHQKLILA
;
A
#
# COMPACT_ATOMS: atom_id res chain seq x y z
N MET A 1 4.02 11.35 17.34
CA MET A 1 4.68 12.32 16.43
C MET A 1 4.38 13.80 16.74
N ASP A 2 3.15 14.15 17.14
CA ASP A 2 2.70 15.55 17.39
C ASP A 2 3.47 16.31 18.50
N LYS A 3 3.89 15.65 19.59
CA LYS A 3 4.67 16.29 20.67
C LYS A 3 6.08 16.72 20.24
N MET A 4 6.78 15.94 19.40
CA MET A 4 8.13 16.28 18.94
C MET A 4 8.10 17.45 17.95
N TRP A 5 7.10 17.50 17.07
CA TRP A 5 6.89 18.61 16.15
C TRP A 5 6.45 19.89 16.87
N LYS A 6 5.49 19.81 17.81
CA LYS A 6 5.14 20.93 18.69
C LYS A 6 6.34 21.43 19.50
N LYS A 7 7.22 20.51 19.95
CA LYS A 7 8.50 20.85 20.60
C LYS A 7 9.46 21.56 19.64
N LYS A 8 9.63 21.08 18.40
CA LYS A 8 10.44 21.74 17.36
C LYS A 8 9.90 23.13 17.01
N LEU A 9 8.60 23.29 16.79
CA LEU A 9 7.99 24.61 16.55
C LEU A 9 8.17 25.56 17.74
N LYS A 10 7.99 25.06 18.97
CA LYS A 10 8.23 25.85 20.19
C LYS A 10 9.70 26.26 20.30
N GLN A 11 10.63 25.40 19.89
CA GLN A 11 12.06 25.71 19.86
C GLN A 11 12.41 26.71 18.75
N ARG A 12 11.89 26.56 17.53
CA ARG A 12 12.06 27.52 16.43
C ARG A 12 11.50 28.89 16.80
N LYS A 13 10.31 28.93 17.42
CA LYS A 13 9.72 30.16 17.99
C LYS A 13 10.65 30.79 19.04
N ARG A 14 11.27 29.98 19.90
CA ARG A 14 12.25 30.47 20.89
C ARG A 14 13.53 31.00 20.23
N VAL A 15 14.06 30.36 19.19
CA VAL A 15 15.21 30.85 18.42
C VAL A 15 14.87 32.21 17.81
N ARG A 16 13.72 32.31 17.16
CA ARG A 16 13.18 33.54 16.58
C ARG A 16 13.10 34.68 17.61
N GLU A 17 12.42 34.44 18.73
CA GLU A 17 12.12 35.48 19.72
C GLU A 17 13.31 35.87 20.60
N LYS A 18 14.16 34.90 20.99
CA LYS A 18 15.24 35.13 21.96
C LYS A 18 16.60 35.42 21.33
N TYR A 19 16.83 35.01 20.08
CA TYR A 19 18.13 35.14 19.43
C TYR A 19 18.04 36.06 18.20
N LEU A 20 17.14 35.75 17.26
CA LEU A 20 17.07 36.48 15.99
C LEU A 20 16.53 37.91 16.16
N LEU A 21 15.36 38.08 16.78
CA LEU A 21 14.71 39.41 16.91
C LEU A 21 15.58 40.44 17.67
N PRO A 22 16.17 40.13 18.84
CA PRO A 22 17.05 41.08 19.53
C PRO A 22 18.24 41.52 18.67
N LYS A 23 18.77 40.62 17.84
CA LYS A 23 19.88 40.91 16.93
C LYS A 23 19.43 41.85 15.80
N LEU A 24 18.27 41.61 15.19
CA LEU A 24 17.69 42.50 14.19
C LEU A 24 17.42 43.90 14.76
N TYR A 25 16.88 44.01 15.97
CA TYR A 25 16.65 45.31 16.61
C TYR A 25 17.95 46.08 16.87
N LYS A 26 19.01 45.41 17.33
CA LYS A 26 20.34 46.04 17.48
C LYS A 26 20.94 46.54 16.17
N LEU A 27 20.51 45.98 15.04
CA LEU A 27 20.96 46.36 13.69
C LEU A 27 20.09 47.45 13.05
N GLY A 28 19.07 47.94 13.75
CA GLY A 28 18.22 49.06 13.35
C GLY A 28 16.84 48.67 12.80
N TYR A 29 16.60 47.38 12.52
CA TYR A 29 15.32 46.92 11.99
C TYR A 29 14.20 47.10 13.02
N GLN A 30 13.02 47.52 12.56
CA GLN A 30 11.86 47.78 13.42
C GLN A 30 10.84 46.64 13.36
N ILE A 31 9.99 46.50 14.37
CA ILE A 31 9.02 45.38 14.44
C ILE A 31 8.01 45.40 13.29
N ASP A 32 7.57 46.59 12.85
CA ASP A 32 6.62 46.78 11.76
C ASP A 32 7.19 46.37 10.39
N GLN A 33 8.51 46.34 10.28
CA GLN A 33 9.27 45.87 9.11
C GLN A 33 9.40 44.34 9.05
N ILE A 34 9.12 43.61 10.13
CA ILE A 34 9.36 42.17 10.22
C ILE A 34 8.03 41.43 10.11
N LYS A 35 7.93 40.54 9.12
CA LYS A 35 6.77 39.67 8.90
C LYS A 35 7.15 38.22 9.12
N PHE A 36 6.24 37.45 9.71
CA PHE A 36 6.44 36.04 10.03
C PHE A 36 5.62 35.14 9.10
N ASP A 37 6.11 33.93 8.87
CA ASP A 37 5.36 32.85 8.23
C ASP A 37 4.73 33.28 6.89
N GLN A 38 5.49 34.04 6.10
CA GLN A 38 5.02 34.63 4.85
C GLN A 38 4.87 33.56 3.78
N LYS A 39 3.70 33.52 3.14
CA LYS A 39 3.38 32.59 2.06
C LYS A 39 3.29 33.34 0.74
N GLN A 40 3.81 32.74 -0.33
CA GLN A 40 3.68 33.26 -1.68
C GLN A 40 3.25 32.14 -2.63
N LEU A 41 2.23 32.41 -3.44
CA LEU A 41 1.81 31.51 -4.52
C LEU A 41 2.74 31.69 -5.73
N VAL A 42 3.37 30.62 -6.18
CA VAL A 42 4.24 30.59 -7.36
C VAL A 42 3.62 29.66 -8.40
N THR A 43 3.68 30.07 -9.67
CA THR A 43 3.09 29.33 -10.79
C THR A 43 4.14 28.99 -11.85
N LYS A 44 4.11 27.75 -12.35
CA LYS A 44 4.92 27.30 -13.49
C LYS A 44 4.05 26.45 -14.42
N GLY A 45 3.75 26.97 -15.61
CA GLY A 45 2.75 26.36 -16.49
C GLY A 45 1.37 26.32 -15.82
N ARG A 46 0.79 25.13 -15.69
CA ARG A 46 -0.52 24.91 -15.02
C ARG A 46 -0.42 24.68 -13.51
N ARG A 47 0.79 24.50 -12.97
CA ARG A 47 0.99 24.16 -11.55
C ARG A 47 1.06 25.42 -10.68
N LYS A 48 0.51 25.35 -9.47
CA LYS A 48 0.54 26.41 -8.45
C LYS A 48 1.01 25.83 -7.11
N ILE A 49 1.97 26.48 -6.45
CA ILE A 49 2.54 26.03 -5.16
C ILE A 49 2.63 27.22 -4.22
N HIS A 50 2.35 27.03 -2.94
CA HIS A 50 2.68 28.00 -1.90
C HIS A 50 4.08 27.73 -1.35
N ILE A 51 5.01 28.64 -1.58
CA ILE A 51 6.30 28.66 -0.88
C ILE A 51 6.13 29.46 0.42
N THR A 52 6.89 29.12 1.47
CA THR A 52 6.81 29.80 2.78
C THR A 52 8.20 30.21 3.27
N ALA A 53 8.30 31.39 3.87
CA ALA A 53 9.50 31.86 4.60
C ALA A 53 9.17 32.12 6.08
N ASP A 54 10.05 31.68 6.98
CA ASP A 54 9.83 31.80 8.43
C ASP A 54 9.81 33.28 8.89
N VAL A 55 10.70 34.11 8.33
CA VAL A 55 10.72 35.57 8.54
C VAL A 55 11.11 36.30 7.26
N VAL A 56 10.44 37.42 6.99
CA VAL A 56 10.81 38.37 5.93
C VAL A 56 10.91 39.77 6.52
N VAL A 57 12.03 40.44 6.28
CA VAL A 57 12.25 41.84 6.67
C VAL A 57 11.99 42.73 5.46
N TYR A 58 11.21 43.78 5.65
CA TYR A 58 10.86 44.77 4.63
C TYR A 58 11.45 46.14 4.96
N ILE A 59 11.99 46.82 3.96
CA ILE A 59 12.41 48.21 4.06
C ILE A 59 11.65 48.99 2.98
N GLU A 60 10.93 50.04 3.38
CA GLU A 60 10.14 50.88 2.46
C GLU A 60 9.20 50.05 1.55
N GLY A 61 8.57 49.02 2.12
CA GLY A 61 7.65 48.11 1.40
C GLY A 61 8.32 47.06 0.51
N LYS A 62 9.66 47.04 0.40
CA LYS A 62 10.41 46.07 -0.41
C LYS A 62 11.03 44.98 0.46
N ALA A 63 10.95 43.74 0.02
CA ALA A 63 11.62 42.63 0.70
C ALA A 63 13.14 42.83 0.69
N ALA A 64 13.71 42.76 1.88
CA ALA A 64 15.07 43.16 2.21
C ALA A 64 15.90 41.94 2.63
N ILE A 65 15.32 41.08 3.49
CA ILE A 65 15.95 39.87 4.00
C ILE A 65 14.91 38.76 4.07
N VAL A 66 15.24 37.55 3.62
CA VAL A 66 14.46 36.33 3.86
C VAL A 66 15.24 35.42 4.80
N ILE A 67 14.61 34.92 5.86
CA ILE A 67 15.28 34.17 6.92
C ILE A 67 14.60 32.83 7.14
N ALA A 68 15.39 31.75 7.14
CA ALA A 68 14.99 30.43 7.58
C ALA A 68 15.43 30.21 9.03
N VAL A 69 14.48 29.81 9.88
CA VAL A 69 14.70 29.60 11.32
C VAL A 69 14.55 28.12 11.65
N ARG A 70 15.58 27.55 12.26
CA ARG A 70 15.62 26.15 12.72
C ARG A 70 15.80 26.10 14.24
N SER A 71 15.55 24.94 14.84
CA SER A 71 15.81 24.71 16.26
C SER A 71 17.30 24.41 16.46
N GLY A 72 17.89 24.77 17.61
CA GLY A 72 19.35 24.69 17.82
C GLY A 72 20.00 23.30 17.68
N ALA A 73 19.23 22.22 17.54
CA ALA A 73 19.74 20.88 17.24
C ALA A 73 19.63 20.50 15.75
N GLU A 74 19.05 21.38 14.91
CA GLU A 74 18.88 21.17 13.48
C GLU A 74 20.06 21.79 12.71
N GLU A 75 20.63 21.01 11.79
CA GLU A 75 21.70 21.44 10.89
C GLU A 75 21.19 22.40 9.79
N LEU A 76 22.03 23.35 9.40
CA LEU A 76 21.79 24.27 8.30
C LEU A 76 22.19 23.59 6.98
N THR A 77 21.34 22.71 6.48
CA THR A 77 21.63 21.93 5.26
C THR A 77 21.58 22.77 3.97
N ASP A 78 22.31 22.33 2.93
CA ASP A 78 22.23 22.90 1.58
C ASP A 78 20.79 22.91 1.01
N HIS A 79 19.97 21.94 1.40
CA HIS A 79 18.57 21.90 1.00
C HIS A 79 17.78 23.10 1.53
N ILE A 80 17.96 23.46 2.81
CA ILE A 80 17.32 24.65 3.42
C ILE A 80 17.80 25.91 2.72
N LYS A 81 19.08 25.98 2.37
CA LYS A 81 19.67 27.11 1.65
C LYS A 81 19.03 27.26 0.27
N VAL A 82 18.93 26.19 -0.51
CA VAL A 82 18.29 26.19 -1.84
C VAL A 82 16.82 26.61 -1.77
N GLN A 83 16.06 26.12 -0.79
CA GLN A 83 14.66 26.54 -0.59
C GLN A 83 14.54 28.03 -0.24
N THR A 84 15.39 28.51 0.66
CA THR A 84 15.39 29.92 1.11
C THR A 84 15.81 30.86 -0.02
N LEU A 85 16.83 30.48 -0.81
CA LEU A 85 17.24 31.18 -2.02
C LEU A 85 16.09 31.26 -3.03
N SER A 86 15.41 30.14 -3.25
CA SER A 86 14.33 30.08 -4.22
C SER A 86 13.15 30.97 -3.80
N TYR A 87 12.80 30.99 -2.52
CA TYR A 87 11.80 31.93 -1.99
C TYR A 87 12.22 33.38 -2.23
N ALA A 88 13.44 33.73 -1.83
CA ALA A 88 13.96 35.10 -1.96
C ALA A 88 14.00 35.61 -3.40
N ARG A 89 14.27 34.72 -4.37
CA ARG A 89 14.34 35.02 -5.81
C ARG A 89 12.98 35.16 -6.48
N LEU A 90 11.95 34.49 -5.95
CA LEU A 90 10.61 34.42 -6.56
C LEU A 90 9.65 35.50 -6.06
N LEU A 91 10.01 36.25 -5.01
CA LEU A 91 9.27 37.44 -4.57
C LEU A 91 9.11 38.45 -5.72
N GLU A 92 7.99 39.18 -5.71
CA GLU A 92 7.71 40.26 -6.68
C GLU A 92 8.89 41.25 -6.73
N ASN A 93 9.44 41.56 -5.56
CA ASN A 93 10.71 42.25 -5.38
C ASN A 93 11.69 41.30 -4.67
N PRO A 94 12.71 40.75 -5.35
CA PRO A 94 13.64 39.79 -4.75
C PRO A 94 14.39 40.38 -3.56
N ALA A 95 14.53 39.59 -2.49
CA ALA A 95 15.24 39.99 -1.29
C ALA A 95 16.76 39.80 -1.48
N PRO A 96 17.60 40.85 -1.36
CA PRO A 96 19.04 40.77 -1.68
C PRO A 96 19.83 39.83 -0.78
N ILE A 97 19.32 39.52 0.42
CA ILE A 97 20.01 38.76 1.45
C ILE A 97 19.13 37.62 1.93
N ILE A 98 19.73 36.44 2.10
CA ILE A 98 19.15 35.36 2.90
C ILE A 98 19.96 35.12 4.16
N ILE A 99 19.28 34.62 5.19
CA ILE A 99 19.90 34.20 6.45
C ILE A 99 19.35 32.82 6.82
N LEU A 100 20.23 31.90 7.18
CA LEU A 100 19.87 30.64 7.82
C LEU A 100 20.36 30.69 9.26
N THR A 101 19.52 30.32 10.21
CA THR A 101 19.94 30.26 11.62
C THR A 101 19.22 29.19 12.41
N ASN A 102 19.95 28.51 13.29
CA ASN A 102 19.39 27.64 14.33
C ASN A 102 19.55 28.23 15.75
N GLY A 103 20.11 29.45 15.85
CA GLY A 103 20.40 30.14 17.10
C GLY A 103 21.77 29.81 17.73
N LEU A 104 22.49 28.81 17.21
CA LEU A 104 23.89 28.52 17.54
C LEU A 104 24.81 28.95 16.39
N GLU A 105 24.37 28.71 15.16
CA GLU A 105 25.06 29.00 13.92
C GLU A 105 24.21 29.90 13.02
N GLU A 106 24.89 30.66 12.17
CA GLU A 106 24.30 31.61 11.25
C GLU A 106 25.08 31.64 9.93
N GLU A 107 24.38 31.39 8.82
CA GLU A 107 24.92 31.53 7.47
C GLU A 107 24.17 32.65 6.74
N ILE A 108 24.92 33.52 6.05
CA ILE A 108 24.36 34.73 5.44
C ILE A 108 24.86 34.81 4.02
N TYR A 109 23.96 34.96 3.06
CA TYR A 109 24.32 34.97 1.64
C TYR A 109 23.73 36.17 0.91
N ASN A 110 24.51 36.72 -0.01
CA ASN A 110 24.02 37.62 -1.04
C ASN A 110 23.42 36.81 -2.20
N ILE A 111 22.16 37.02 -2.53
CA ILE A 111 21.46 36.19 -3.52
C ILE A 111 21.90 36.42 -4.97
N TYR A 112 22.49 37.59 -5.26
CA TYR A 112 22.88 37.99 -6.62
C TYR A 112 24.28 37.49 -6.98
N GLN A 113 25.16 37.43 -5.98
CA GLN A 113 26.55 37.00 -6.14
C GLN A 113 26.81 35.60 -5.57
N GLU A 114 25.80 35.01 -4.91
CA GLU A 114 25.89 33.77 -4.12
C GLU A 114 27.06 33.75 -3.11
N GLN A 115 27.51 34.95 -2.73
CA GLN A 115 28.66 35.14 -1.87
C GLN A 115 28.21 35.13 -0.41
N GLU A 116 28.93 34.36 0.40
CA GLU A 116 28.75 34.36 1.86
C GLU A 116 29.20 35.70 2.47
N LEU A 117 28.45 36.17 3.45
CA LEU A 117 28.69 37.40 4.18
C LEU A 117 29.00 37.08 5.64
N THR A 118 29.94 37.81 6.23
CA THR A 118 30.41 37.58 7.60
C THR A 118 29.48 38.17 8.68
N PHE A 119 28.52 39.01 8.32
CA PHE A 119 27.58 39.61 9.27
C PHE A 119 26.27 40.08 8.61
N ILE A 120 25.20 40.14 9.40
CA ILE A 120 23.91 40.69 8.97
C ILE A 120 24.10 42.19 8.73
N PRO A 121 23.83 42.72 7.53
CA PRO A 121 24.01 44.13 7.25
C PRO A 121 23.13 45.00 8.16
N LYS A 122 23.64 46.16 8.58
CA LYS A 122 22.80 47.21 9.20
C LYS A 122 21.79 47.73 8.18
N GLN A 123 20.65 48.20 8.67
CA GLN A 123 19.55 48.70 7.83
C GLN A 123 20.03 49.73 6.78
N GLU A 124 20.85 50.71 7.16
CA GLU A 124 21.41 51.75 6.25
C GLU A 124 22.19 51.17 5.06
N LYS A 125 22.95 50.10 5.28
CA LYS A 125 23.72 49.42 4.23
C LYS A 125 22.79 48.63 3.31
N LEU A 126 21.71 48.08 3.87
CA LEU A 126 20.70 47.33 3.14
C LEU A 126 19.84 48.24 2.26
N CYS A 127 19.49 49.45 2.72
CA CYS A 127 18.81 50.47 1.90
C CYS A 127 19.59 50.75 0.62
N ARG A 128 20.91 50.99 0.73
CA ARG A 128 21.78 51.21 -0.43
C ARG A 128 21.87 50.00 -1.36
N LEU A 129 21.85 48.78 -0.81
CA LEU A 129 21.79 47.53 -1.58
C LEU A 129 20.47 47.38 -2.32
N ILE A 130 19.37 47.90 -1.77
CA ILE A 130 18.05 47.87 -2.38
C ILE A 130 17.88 48.94 -3.46
N GLU A 131 18.51 50.10 -3.27
CA GLU A 131 18.53 51.21 -4.23
C GLU A 131 19.45 50.94 -5.42
N ASN A 132 20.59 50.26 -5.21
CA ASN A 132 21.57 49.93 -6.24
C ASN A 132 21.41 48.52 -6.83
N LYS A 133 20.20 47.94 -6.77
CA LYS A 133 19.96 46.57 -7.27
C LYS A 133 20.20 46.50 -8.78
N GLY A 134 21.09 45.60 -9.21
CA GLY A 134 21.03 45.03 -10.56
C GLY A 134 19.79 44.14 -10.71
N GLN A 135 19.34 43.88 -11.94
CA GLN A 135 18.28 42.90 -12.18
C GLN A 135 18.79 41.49 -11.85
N LEU A 136 17.97 40.70 -11.15
CA LEU A 136 18.23 39.26 -10.98
C LEU A 136 18.23 38.62 -12.38
N SER A 137 19.24 37.80 -12.71
CA SER A 137 19.27 37.17 -14.03
C SER A 137 18.09 36.22 -14.21
N ASP A 138 17.57 36.15 -15.43
CA ASP A 138 16.48 35.23 -15.78
C ASP A 138 16.86 33.77 -15.50
N ASP A 139 18.15 33.43 -15.63
CA ASP A 139 18.68 32.11 -15.31
C ASP A 139 18.52 31.76 -13.83
N LEU A 140 18.86 32.67 -12.90
CA LEU A 140 18.71 32.41 -11.46
C LEU A 140 17.24 32.36 -11.05
N ARG A 141 16.37 33.13 -11.70
CA ARG A 141 14.93 33.08 -11.46
C ARG A 141 14.31 31.78 -11.98
N LYS A 142 14.77 31.31 -13.15
CA LYS A 142 14.39 30.02 -13.72
C LYS A 142 14.89 28.87 -12.86
N GLU A 143 16.13 28.92 -12.39
CA GLU A 143 16.71 27.93 -11.48
C GLU A 143 15.93 27.87 -10.15
N ALA A 144 15.58 29.01 -9.55
CA ALA A 144 14.71 29.05 -8.37
C ALA A 144 13.33 28.42 -8.63
N LEU A 145 12.76 28.69 -9.81
CA LEU A 145 11.49 28.09 -10.24
C LEU A 145 11.65 26.59 -10.57
N ASP A 146 12.82 26.14 -11.00
CA ASP A 146 13.11 24.72 -11.19
C ASP A 146 13.24 24.04 -9.83
N ASN A 147 14.06 24.59 -8.93
CA ASN A 147 14.31 24.09 -7.58
C ASN A 147 13.04 23.97 -6.72
N VAL A 148 12.14 24.95 -6.75
CA VAL A 148 10.85 24.86 -6.03
C VAL A 148 9.98 23.73 -6.59
N PHE A 149 10.01 23.51 -7.89
CA PHE A 149 9.17 22.51 -8.54
C PHE A 149 9.83 21.12 -8.64
N THR A 150 11.14 20.99 -8.38
CA THR A 150 11.90 19.73 -8.31
C THR A 150 12.13 19.25 -6.87
N SER A 151 12.23 20.16 -5.89
CA SER A 151 12.35 19.83 -4.46
C SER A 151 11.07 19.24 -3.86
N ILE A 152 9.95 19.36 -4.57
CA ILE A 152 8.75 18.57 -4.36
C ILE A 152 8.95 17.23 -5.06
N SER A 153 9.74 16.36 -4.43
CA SER A 153 9.80 14.95 -4.79
C SER A 153 8.74 14.21 -3.96
N LEU A 154 7.56 14.01 -4.54
CA LEU A 154 6.86 12.71 -4.58
C LEU A 154 5.60 12.70 -5.47
N TRP A 155 5.19 13.83 -6.07
CA TRP A 155 4.11 13.86 -7.06
C TRP A 155 4.46 14.72 -8.27
N ASP A 156 5.11 14.12 -9.27
CA ASP A 156 5.25 14.75 -10.58
C ASP A 156 3.90 14.71 -11.32
N VAL A 157 3.05 15.71 -11.09
CA VAL A 157 1.75 15.89 -11.76
C VAL A 157 1.88 16.05 -13.30
N THR A 158 3.09 16.21 -13.84
CA THR A 158 3.32 16.21 -15.31
C THR A 158 3.71 14.85 -15.84
N LYS A 159 4.00 13.89 -14.94
CA LYS A 159 4.23 12.51 -15.30
C LYS A 159 3.08 11.58 -14.93
N HIS A 160 2.13 11.96 -14.06
CA HIS A 160 0.97 11.13 -13.66
C HIS A 160 1.35 9.65 -13.54
N LYS A 161 2.43 9.42 -12.79
CA LYS A 161 3.07 8.13 -12.59
C LYS A 161 3.14 7.96 -11.09
N SER A 162 2.52 6.89 -10.63
CA SER A 162 2.43 6.48 -9.23
C SER A 162 3.78 6.60 -8.49
N ALA A 163 3.80 6.81 -7.18
CA ALA A 163 5.02 6.63 -6.37
C ALA A 163 5.57 5.18 -6.47
N TYR A 164 4.71 4.24 -6.88
CA TYR A 164 5.02 2.84 -7.20
C TYR A 164 5.50 2.65 -8.65
N TYR A 165 5.67 3.72 -9.43
CA TYR A 165 6.20 3.72 -10.79
C TYR A 165 7.73 3.53 -10.83
N THR A 166 8.36 3.02 -9.77
CA THR A 166 9.79 2.68 -9.79
C THR A 166 10.03 1.48 -10.72
N LYS A 167 10.11 1.75 -12.02
CA LYS A 167 10.53 0.83 -13.10
C LYS A 167 9.69 -0.45 -13.21
N SER A 168 8.64 -0.37 -14.03
CA SER A 168 7.78 -1.46 -14.49
C SER A 168 6.95 -2.16 -13.41
N MET A 169 5.67 -2.43 -13.71
CA MET A 169 4.84 -3.39 -12.94
C MET A 169 5.39 -4.82 -12.98
N ARG A 170 6.34 -5.07 -13.87
CA ARG A 170 7.12 -6.28 -13.81
C ARG A 170 7.98 -6.17 -12.56
N PRO A 171 8.17 -7.26 -11.79
CA PRO A 171 9.27 -7.34 -10.88
C PRO A 171 10.44 -6.86 -11.69
N TYR A 172 11.26 -6.09 -11.03
CA TYR A 172 12.61 -5.99 -11.46
C TYR A 172 13.16 -7.44 -11.47
N GLU A 173 12.88 -8.23 -12.52
CA GLU A 173 13.73 -9.32 -13.02
C GLU A 173 14.97 -8.63 -13.59
N SER A 174 15.58 -7.85 -12.74
CA SER A 174 16.98 -7.65 -12.84
C SER A 174 17.58 -8.79 -12.04
N ASN A 175 18.42 -9.56 -12.71
CA ASN A 175 19.63 -10.04 -12.07
C ASN A 175 20.56 -8.86 -11.67
N SER A 176 20.09 -7.62 -11.53
CA SER A 176 20.88 -6.46 -11.09
C SER A 176 20.04 -5.20 -10.79
N LYS A 177 20.02 -4.75 -9.51
CA LYS A 177 20.12 -3.33 -9.08
C LYS A 177 19.14 -2.82 -8.00
N GLY A 178 18.28 -3.63 -7.37
CA GLY A 178 17.35 -3.17 -6.31
C GLY A 178 17.45 -3.87 -4.96
N ASP A 179 17.54 -5.20 -4.95
CA ASP A 179 17.92 -5.94 -3.75
C ASP A 179 19.42 -5.70 -3.56
N ALA A 180 19.79 -4.88 -2.57
CA ALA A 180 21.17 -4.87 -2.13
C ALA A 180 21.48 -6.29 -1.65
N PHE A 181 22.54 -6.91 -2.17
CA PHE A 181 23.19 -8.04 -1.51
C PHE A 181 23.82 -7.47 -0.23
N ASN A 182 22.97 -7.13 0.74
CA ASN A 182 23.39 -6.39 1.93
C ASN A 182 24.05 -7.31 2.95
N ASN A 183 23.98 -8.62 2.70
CA ASN A 183 24.57 -9.66 3.52
C ASN A 183 25.55 -10.50 2.70
N SER A 184 26.61 -10.94 3.38
CA SER A 184 27.66 -11.75 2.80
C SER A 184 27.16 -13.14 2.34
N LEU A 185 26.05 -13.61 2.92
CA LEU A 185 25.32 -14.83 2.56
C LEU A 185 23.81 -14.49 2.43
N PHE A 186 23.18 -14.86 1.32
CA PHE A 186 21.83 -14.41 0.96
C PHE A 186 21.01 -15.50 0.26
N HIS A 187 19.76 -15.68 0.68
CA HIS A 187 18.80 -16.66 0.18
C HIS A 187 17.46 -16.04 -0.23
N ASN A 188 16.86 -15.16 0.58
CA ASN A 188 15.63 -14.40 0.28
C ASN A 188 14.42 -15.25 -0.15
N PHE A 189 14.20 -16.40 0.51
CA PHE A 189 13.14 -17.36 0.17
C PHE A 189 13.25 -17.91 -1.27
N ASN A 190 14.47 -17.98 -1.82
CA ASN A 190 14.74 -18.48 -3.17
C ASN A 190 14.75 -20.01 -3.19
N TYR A 191 13.57 -20.60 -3.12
CA TYR A 191 13.35 -22.02 -3.31
C TYR A 191 12.43 -22.29 -4.50
N LYS A 192 12.47 -23.50 -5.07
CA LYS A 192 11.62 -23.89 -6.20
C LYS A 192 11.22 -25.37 -6.13
N PRO A 193 9.95 -25.72 -6.41
CA PRO A 193 8.82 -24.84 -6.74
C PRO A 193 8.33 -24.00 -5.54
N ASN A 194 7.61 -22.90 -5.80
CA ASN A 194 7.02 -22.05 -4.75
C ASN A 194 5.82 -22.75 -4.08
N ILE A 195 4.99 -23.41 -4.89
CA ILE A 195 3.95 -24.32 -4.41
C ILE A 195 4.54 -25.74 -4.47
N VAL A 196 4.76 -26.32 -3.30
CA VAL A 196 5.43 -27.62 -3.16
C VAL A 196 4.39 -28.72 -2.98
N THR A 197 4.37 -29.70 -3.88
CA THR A 197 3.52 -30.90 -3.75
C THR A 197 4.31 -32.07 -3.15
N ALA A 198 3.61 -33.15 -2.78
CA ALA A 198 4.24 -34.33 -2.20
C ALA A 198 5.24 -35.06 -3.13
N ASN A 199 5.24 -34.74 -4.43
CA ASN A 199 6.15 -35.33 -5.41
C ASN A 199 7.39 -34.47 -5.67
N ASP A 200 7.43 -33.25 -5.13
CA ASP A 200 8.46 -32.28 -5.44
C ASP A 200 9.64 -32.40 -4.48
N SER A 201 10.83 -32.57 -5.04
CA SER A 201 12.07 -32.19 -4.35
C SER A 201 12.26 -30.67 -4.46
N VAL A 202 12.59 -29.99 -3.37
CA VAL A 202 12.67 -28.53 -3.34
C VAL A 202 14.12 -28.08 -3.51
N SER A 203 14.39 -27.34 -4.59
CA SER A 203 15.69 -26.70 -4.79
C SER A 203 15.81 -25.48 -3.88
N ILE A 204 16.91 -25.41 -3.12
CA ILE A 204 17.29 -24.26 -2.29
C ILE A 204 18.49 -23.60 -2.96
N ARG A 205 18.39 -22.29 -3.24
CA ARG A 205 19.46 -21.51 -3.87
C ARG A 205 19.97 -20.42 -2.95
N VAL A 206 21.29 -20.33 -2.84
CA VAL A 206 21.97 -19.39 -1.94
C VAL A 206 23.10 -18.71 -2.70
N SER A 207 23.25 -17.42 -2.50
CA SER A 207 24.38 -16.64 -2.99
C SER A 207 25.29 -16.24 -1.83
N SER A 208 26.60 -16.24 -2.07
CA SER A 208 27.60 -15.75 -1.12
C SER A 208 28.60 -14.84 -1.82
N TYR A 209 29.25 -13.94 -1.09
CA TYR A 209 30.46 -13.32 -1.61
C TYR A 209 31.52 -14.38 -1.92
N ARG A 210 32.24 -14.18 -3.03
CA ARG A 210 33.26 -15.11 -3.47
C ARG A 210 34.34 -15.30 -2.41
N ASN A 211 34.68 -16.56 -2.16
CA ASN A 211 35.65 -16.98 -1.13
C ASN A 211 35.25 -16.63 0.32
N LEU A 212 34.00 -16.26 0.59
CA LEU A 212 33.53 -16.04 1.97
C LEU A 212 33.47 -17.36 2.75
N VAL A 213 33.01 -18.42 2.08
CA VAL A 213 32.75 -19.75 2.66
C VAL A 213 33.19 -20.81 1.67
N ASP A 214 33.64 -21.97 2.17
CA ASP A 214 33.92 -23.15 1.34
C ASP A 214 32.79 -24.19 1.38
N LYS A 215 31.88 -24.08 2.37
CA LYS A 215 30.75 -24.98 2.57
C LYS A 215 29.48 -24.21 2.86
N ILE A 216 28.33 -24.72 2.40
CA ILE A 216 27.03 -24.23 2.85
C ILE A 216 26.14 -25.42 3.21
N TYR A 217 25.56 -25.36 4.40
CA TYR A 217 24.64 -26.34 4.96
C TYR A 217 23.25 -25.74 5.06
N VAL A 218 22.24 -26.54 4.71
CA VAL A 218 20.84 -26.26 5.06
C VAL A 218 20.44 -27.28 6.10
N TYR A 219 20.08 -26.82 7.30
CA TYR A 219 19.48 -27.65 8.33
C TYR A 219 17.98 -27.49 8.26
N TYR A 220 17.23 -28.59 8.24
CA TYR A 220 15.79 -28.55 8.05
C TYR A 220 15.06 -29.60 8.88
N THR A 221 13.80 -29.32 9.20
CA THR A 221 12.87 -30.23 9.89
C THR A 221 11.62 -30.41 9.04
N SER A 222 10.96 -31.55 9.15
CA SER A 222 9.71 -31.82 8.42
C SER A 222 8.46 -31.91 9.30
N ASP A 223 8.64 -31.88 10.62
CA ASP A 223 7.57 -31.89 11.62
C ASP A 223 7.15 -30.48 12.06
N GLY A 224 7.83 -29.43 11.58
CA GLY A 224 7.59 -28.04 11.95
C GLY A 224 8.36 -27.55 13.18
N SER A 225 9.18 -28.41 13.81
CA SER A 225 10.09 -28.01 14.88
C SER A 225 11.19 -27.06 14.35
N LEU A 226 11.89 -26.36 15.24
CA LEU A 226 12.99 -25.48 14.81
C LEU A 226 14.22 -26.33 14.44
N PRO A 227 14.77 -26.18 13.22
CA PRO A 227 16.03 -26.84 12.85
C PRO A 227 17.19 -26.25 13.63
N GLN A 228 18.13 -27.11 14.03
CA GLN A 228 19.35 -26.68 14.71
C GLN A 228 20.54 -27.46 14.16
N GLY A 229 21.60 -26.73 13.84
CA GLY A 229 22.84 -27.30 13.39
C GLY A 229 23.92 -26.24 13.19
N LYS A 230 25.17 -26.67 13.26
CA LYS A 230 26.34 -25.80 13.17
C LYS A 230 27.55 -26.57 12.68
N LYS A 231 28.36 -25.96 11.80
CA LYS A 231 29.60 -26.54 11.23
C LYS A 231 29.39 -27.93 10.62
N GLY A 232 28.26 -28.12 9.96
CA GLY A 232 27.83 -29.38 9.37
C GLY A 232 27.35 -30.44 10.36
N GLN A 233 27.24 -30.16 11.66
CA GLN A 233 26.66 -31.06 12.65
C GLN A 233 25.18 -30.74 12.85
N VAL A 234 24.35 -31.77 12.95
CA VAL A 234 22.90 -31.64 13.16
C VAL A 234 22.61 -31.86 14.63
N GLU A 235 21.85 -30.95 15.23
CA GLU A 235 21.31 -31.07 16.58
C GLU A 235 19.82 -31.42 16.52
N THR A 236 19.05 -30.74 15.67
CA THR A 236 17.63 -31.00 15.44
C THR A 236 17.32 -31.00 13.93
N GLY A 237 16.67 -32.07 13.46
CA GLY A 237 16.26 -32.22 12.06
C GLY A 237 17.24 -33.04 11.22
N ASP A 238 17.36 -32.67 9.96
CA ASP A 238 18.26 -33.23 8.94
C ASP A 238 19.10 -32.12 8.31
N LYS A 239 20.08 -32.50 7.46
CA LYS A 239 20.87 -31.53 6.68
C LYS A 239 21.01 -31.91 5.23
N ILE A 240 21.24 -30.90 4.40
CA ILE A 240 21.86 -31.04 3.08
C ILE A 240 23.06 -30.11 2.96
N GLU A 241 24.04 -30.50 2.14
CA GLU A 241 25.17 -29.63 1.75
C GLU A 241 24.92 -29.11 0.34
N LEU A 242 24.93 -27.78 0.16
CA LEU A 242 24.76 -27.18 -1.16
C LEU A 242 26.05 -27.31 -1.96
N SER A 243 25.92 -27.51 -3.27
CA SER A 243 27.07 -27.54 -4.19
C SER A 243 27.19 -26.20 -4.92
N TYR A 244 28.43 -25.70 -5.04
CA TYR A 244 28.74 -24.57 -5.92
C TYR A 244 28.25 -24.84 -7.34
N LYS A 245 27.69 -23.81 -7.99
CA LYS A 245 27.18 -23.85 -9.36
C LYS A 245 27.99 -22.97 -10.29
N TYR A 246 28.07 -21.68 -10.01
CA TYR A 246 28.80 -20.72 -10.83
C TYR A 246 29.09 -19.44 -10.04
N THR A 247 30.03 -18.63 -10.55
CA THR A 247 30.33 -17.30 -10.06
C THR A 247 29.84 -16.27 -11.07
N GLU A 248 29.27 -15.16 -10.60
CA GLU A 248 28.98 -14.00 -11.42
C GLU A 248 29.56 -12.71 -10.82
N ALA A 249 29.73 -11.70 -11.66
CA ALA A 249 30.13 -10.38 -11.20
C ALA A 249 28.92 -9.64 -10.63
N ALA A 250 29.10 -8.94 -9.51
CA ALA A 250 28.14 -7.97 -8.98
C ALA A 250 28.66 -6.54 -9.25
N PRO A 251 28.36 -5.94 -10.41
CA PRO A 251 29.02 -4.72 -10.87
C PRO A 251 28.80 -3.51 -9.97
N LYS A 252 27.73 -3.50 -9.16
CA LYS A 252 27.43 -2.43 -8.22
C LYS A 252 28.29 -2.47 -6.96
N GLU A 253 28.76 -3.64 -6.55
CA GLU A 253 29.53 -3.84 -5.32
C GLU A 253 31.01 -4.01 -5.59
N SER A 254 31.43 -4.05 -6.87
CA SER A 254 32.79 -4.41 -7.29
C SER A 254 33.24 -5.75 -6.68
N LYS A 255 32.30 -6.67 -6.46
CA LYS A 255 32.52 -8.00 -5.87
C LYS A 255 32.13 -9.10 -6.85
N MET A 256 32.63 -10.30 -6.58
CA MET A 256 32.19 -11.54 -7.23
C MET A 256 31.26 -12.30 -6.28
N ILE A 257 30.22 -12.93 -6.82
CA ILE A 257 29.21 -13.69 -6.08
C ILE A 257 29.26 -15.15 -6.53
N ASP A 258 29.34 -16.07 -5.58
CA ASP A 258 29.23 -17.50 -5.82
C ASP A 258 27.78 -17.97 -5.56
N TRP A 259 27.24 -18.76 -6.48
CA TRP A 259 25.91 -19.36 -6.39
C TRP A 259 25.99 -20.83 -6.03
N TRP A 260 25.16 -21.25 -5.08
CA TRP A 260 25.12 -22.58 -4.51
C TRP A 260 23.70 -23.13 -4.58
N GLU A 261 23.58 -24.45 -4.81
CA GLU A 261 22.27 -25.10 -4.90
C GLU A 261 22.33 -26.56 -4.44
N GLY A 262 21.25 -26.97 -3.77
CA GLY A 262 21.02 -28.28 -3.18
C GLY A 262 19.51 -28.53 -3.12
N LYS A 263 19.11 -29.78 -2.89
CA LYS A 263 17.70 -30.16 -2.89
C LYS A 263 17.29 -30.83 -1.59
N ILE A 264 16.27 -30.28 -0.94
CA ILE A 264 15.54 -30.99 0.11
C ILE A 264 14.68 -32.05 -0.59
N PRO A 265 14.71 -33.33 -0.15
CA PRO A 265 13.94 -34.40 -0.77
C PRO A 265 12.43 -34.16 -0.66
N ALA A 266 11.65 -34.90 -1.45
CA ALA A 266 10.20 -34.84 -1.37
C ALA A 266 9.70 -35.35 -0.01
N HIS A 267 8.64 -34.74 0.51
CA HIS A 267 8.00 -35.10 1.76
C HIS A 267 6.50 -35.35 1.54
N SER A 268 5.84 -36.02 2.48
CA SER A 268 4.40 -36.28 2.38
C SER A 268 3.57 -35.00 2.46
N ASN A 269 2.37 -35.03 1.88
CA ASN A 269 1.39 -33.94 1.97
C ASN A 269 1.10 -33.52 3.43
N GLY A 270 0.82 -32.24 3.66
CA GLY A 270 0.51 -31.64 4.98
C GLY A 270 1.72 -31.37 5.88
N LYS A 271 2.94 -31.57 5.37
CA LYS A 271 4.18 -31.27 6.11
C LYS A 271 4.54 -29.80 5.99
N ARG A 272 5.05 -29.25 7.09
CA ARG A 272 5.66 -27.91 7.12
C ARG A 272 7.16 -28.12 7.26
N ILE A 273 7.90 -27.71 6.24
CA ILE A 273 9.35 -27.80 6.25
C ILE A 273 9.88 -26.47 6.76
N ARG A 274 10.67 -26.49 7.84
CA ARG A 274 11.40 -25.31 8.33
C ARG A 274 12.89 -25.52 8.12
N TYR A 275 13.61 -24.48 7.74
CA TYR A 275 15.05 -24.57 7.52
C TYR A 275 15.80 -23.29 7.88
N ILE A 276 17.08 -23.46 8.20
CA ILE A 276 18.08 -22.39 8.35
C ILE A 276 19.27 -22.70 7.44
N ILE A 277 20.02 -21.67 7.05
CA ILE A 277 21.14 -21.77 6.12
C ILE A 277 22.40 -21.24 6.79
N GLU A 278 23.43 -22.09 6.86
CA GLU A 278 24.76 -21.76 7.37
C GLU A 278 25.79 -21.86 6.24
N GLY A 279 26.48 -20.77 5.96
CA GLY A 279 27.76 -20.78 5.26
C GLY A 279 28.91 -20.92 6.25
N TYR A 280 29.85 -21.82 5.98
CA TYR A 280 30.96 -22.13 6.87
C TYR A 280 32.30 -21.98 6.15
N ASP A 281 33.17 -21.14 6.72
CA ASP A 281 34.61 -21.11 6.41
C ASP A 281 35.32 -22.10 7.33
N SER A 282 35.66 -23.25 6.78
CA SER A 282 36.33 -24.33 7.50
C SER A 282 37.78 -24.00 7.84
N GLN A 283 38.42 -23.06 7.12
CA GLN A 283 39.78 -22.62 7.43
C GLN A 283 39.78 -21.59 8.55
N GLY A 284 38.94 -20.56 8.44
CA GLY A 284 38.77 -19.52 9.47
C GLY A 284 37.92 -19.94 10.67
N GLN A 285 37.29 -21.12 10.62
CA GLN A 285 36.41 -21.65 11.67
C GLN A 285 35.18 -20.78 11.96
N GLN A 286 34.75 -19.98 10.99
CA GLN A 286 33.70 -18.98 11.11
C GLN A 286 32.42 -19.40 10.37
N SER A 287 31.27 -19.18 11.02
CA SER A 287 29.94 -19.41 10.44
C SER A 287 29.29 -18.08 10.05
N TYR A 288 28.47 -18.13 9.01
CA TYR A 288 27.62 -17.05 8.51
C TYR A 288 26.22 -17.62 8.29
N TYR A 289 25.18 -16.89 8.68
CA TYR A 289 23.80 -17.28 8.50
C TYR A 289 23.15 -16.38 7.46
N ALA A 290 22.29 -16.97 6.64
CA ALA A 290 21.61 -16.22 5.60
C ALA A 290 20.70 -15.15 6.26
N GLU A 291 20.72 -13.94 5.69
CA GLU A 291 19.93 -12.77 6.10
C GLU A 291 20.28 -12.10 7.45
N ASN A 292 20.84 -12.83 8.42
CA ASN A 292 20.98 -12.34 9.81
C ASN A 292 22.42 -12.42 10.38
N GLY A 293 23.45 -12.28 9.54
CA GLY A 293 24.83 -12.09 10.04
C GLY A 293 25.55 -13.38 10.47
N ALA A 294 26.36 -13.35 11.54
CA ALA A 294 27.29 -14.44 11.91
C ALA A 294 26.86 -15.29 13.12
N GLU A 295 25.75 -14.94 13.78
CA GLU A 295 25.29 -15.61 15.01
C GLU A 295 24.12 -16.56 14.76
N ILE A 296 24.15 -17.75 15.39
CA ILE A 296 23.14 -18.80 15.18
C ILE A 296 21.79 -18.45 15.79
N GLY A 297 21.79 -17.74 16.93
CA GLY A 297 20.57 -17.31 17.60
C GLY A 297 19.78 -16.27 16.79
N GLU A 298 20.47 -15.60 15.88
CA GLU A 298 19.90 -14.60 14.98
C GLU A 298 19.49 -15.23 13.64
N ALA A 299 19.81 -16.49 13.33
CA ALA A 299 19.61 -17.06 12.00
C ALA A 299 18.16 -16.93 11.50
N GLN A 300 18.00 -16.39 10.28
CA GLN A 300 16.68 -16.26 9.66
C GLN A 300 16.05 -17.63 9.45
N ARG A 301 14.80 -17.75 9.86
CA ARG A 301 14.00 -18.97 9.67
C ARG A 301 13.26 -18.86 8.35
N PHE A 302 13.36 -19.93 7.57
CA PHE A 302 12.62 -20.10 6.33
C PHE A 302 11.66 -21.28 6.47
N SER A 303 10.56 -21.24 5.74
CA SER A 303 9.56 -22.30 5.79
C SER A 303 8.79 -22.40 4.49
N TYR A 304 8.31 -23.59 4.17
CA TYR A 304 7.31 -23.83 3.13
C TYR A 304 6.39 -24.99 3.54
N LEU A 305 5.24 -25.05 2.89
CA LEU A 305 4.25 -26.12 3.08
C LEU A 305 4.27 -27.08 1.89
N VAL A 306 4.26 -28.38 2.20
CA VAL A 306 4.00 -29.42 1.23
C VAL A 306 2.51 -29.67 1.19
N GLN A 307 1.85 -29.21 0.13
CA GLN A 307 0.40 -29.22 0.01
C GLN A 307 -0.07 -29.31 -1.45
N ASP A 308 -1.25 -29.88 -1.65
CA ASP A 308 -2.05 -29.66 -2.86
C ASP A 308 -2.75 -28.30 -2.70
N PHE A 309 -2.04 -27.23 -3.04
CA PHE A 309 -2.52 -25.85 -2.80
C PHE A 309 -3.81 -25.59 -3.58
N LYS A 310 -4.84 -25.18 -2.85
CA LYS A 310 -6.14 -24.78 -3.41
C LYS A 310 -6.71 -23.63 -2.60
N ALA A 311 -7.20 -22.60 -3.29
CA ALA A 311 -7.98 -21.54 -2.67
C ALA A 311 -9.48 -21.92 -2.63
N PRO A 312 -10.29 -21.36 -1.72
CA PRO A 312 -11.73 -21.63 -1.70
C PRO A 312 -12.39 -21.26 -3.02
N ASP A 313 -13.14 -22.18 -3.63
CA ASP A 313 -13.70 -21.98 -4.97
C ASP A 313 -14.68 -20.78 -5.00
N TRP A 314 -15.42 -20.56 -3.90
CA TRP A 314 -16.34 -19.42 -3.78
C TRP A 314 -15.61 -18.07 -3.82
N ALA A 315 -14.35 -18.00 -3.37
CA ALA A 315 -13.58 -16.76 -3.35
C ALA A 315 -13.15 -16.33 -4.76
N LYS A 316 -12.99 -17.25 -5.71
CA LYS A 316 -12.54 -16.96 -7.09
C LYS A 316 -13.52 -16.09 -7.87
N ASN A 317 -14.82 -16.19 -7.57
CA ASN A 317 -15.88 -15.35 -8.17
C ASN A 317 -16.51 -14.38 -7.15
N ALA A 318 -15.85 -14.14 -6.00
CA ALA A 318 -16.41 -13.27 -4.98
C ALA A 318 -16.57 -11.83 -5.47
N ILE A 319 -17.70 -11.22 -5.08
CA ILE A 319 -17.90 -9.77 -5.11
C ILE A 319 -17.94 -9.31 -3.65
N VAL A 320 -16.84 -8.72 -3.21
CA VAL A 320 -16.61 -8.29 -1.83
C VAL A 320 -17.03 -6.85 -1.65
N TYR A 321 -17.88 -6.59 -0.66
CA TYR A 321 -18.28 -5.26 -0.25
C TYR A 321 -17.54 -4.89 1.05
N GLN A 322 -16.59 -3.97 0.95
CA GLN A 322 -15.72 -3.55 2.06
C GLN A 322 -16.37 -2.41 2.86
N ILE A 323 -16.49 -2.60 4.17
CA ILE A 323 -17.17 -1.71 5.09
C ILE A 323 -16.20 -1.18 6.15
N MET A 324 -16.18 0.14 6.34
CA MET A 324 -15.67 0.77 7.55
C MET A 324 -16.82 0.88 8.55
N ILE A 325 -16.82 0.07 9.62
CA ILE A 325 -17.98 -0.12 10.50
C ILE A 325 -18.52 1.23 11.01
N ASP A 326 -17.64 2.05 11.59
CA ASP A 326 -18.01 3.34 12.22
C ASP A 326 -18.55 4.41 11.26
N ARG A 327 -18.46 4.16 9.94
CA ARG A 327 -18.83 5.14 8.90
C ARG A 327 -20.02 4.66 8.06
N PHE A 328 -20.47 3.43 8.26
CA PHE A 328 -21.43 2.80 7.35
C PHE A 328 -22.89 3.07 7.72
N CYS A 329 -23.32 2.73 8.93
CA CYS A 329 -24.68 2.99 9.38
C CYS A 329 -24.74 2.90 10.91
N ASP A 330 -25.36 3.89 11.55
CA ASP A 330 -25.78 3.81 12.95
C ASP A 330 -27.09 3.01 13.02
N GLY A 331 -27.05 1.87 13.71
CA GLY A 331 -28.21 1.01 13.93
C GLY A 331 -28.63 0.92 15.39
N ASN A 332 -27.77 1.34 16.32
CA ASN A 332 -28.02 1.31 17.74
C ASN A 332 -27.46 2.56 18.44
N PRO A 333 -28.24 3.65 18.52
CA PRO A 333 -27.76 4.88 19.16
C PRO A 333 -27.39 4.77 20.65
N SER A 334 -27.63 3.63 21.32
CA SER A 334 -27.28 3.44 22.73
C SER A 334 -25.79 3.20 22.99
N ASN A 335 -25.00 2.81 21.97
CA ASN A 335 -23.54 2.67 22.05
C ASN A 335 -22.78 3.90 21.50
N ASN A 336 -23.49 4.99 21.19
CA ASN A 336 -22.91 6.25 20.73
C ASN A 336 -22.39 7.12 21.88
N TYR A 337 -21.30 6.69 22.52
CA TYR A 337 -20.57 7.50 23.48
C TYR A 337 -19.23 7.98 22.90
N ASP A 338 -18.71 9.09 23.43
CA ASP A 338 -17.44 9.70 23.02
C ASP A 338 -17.28 10.01 21.52
N LEU A 339 -18.40 10.26 20.83
CA LEU A 339 -18.42 10.64 19.43
C LEU A 339 -17.74 11.99 19.18
N SER A 340 -17.12 12.14 18.02
CA SER A 340 -16.41 13.34 17.59
C SER A 340 -16.81 13.75 16.17
N TYR A 341 -16.92 15.06 15.94
CA TYR A 341 -17.07 15.60 14.59
C TYR A 341 -15.75 15.62 13.80
N GLU A 342 -14.62 15.36 14.46
CA GLU A 342 -13.33 15.20 13.78
C GLU A 342 -13.29 13.84 13.08
N ALA A 343 -12.80 13.79 11.83
CA ALA A 343 -12.70 12.56 11.04
C ALA A 343 -11.85 11.44 11.68
N THR A 344 -11.07 11.80 12.71
CA THR A 344 -10.19 10.89 13.46
C THR A 344 -10.87 10.24 14.69
N GLY A 345 -12.08 10.65 15.06
CA GLY A 345 -12.81 10.08 16.21
C GLY A 345 -13.96 9.16 15.79
N TYR A 346 -14.61 8.53 16.77
CA TYR A 346 -15.81 7.72 16.53
C TYR A 346 -16.99 8.59 16.06
N GLN A 347 -17.83 8.07 15.17
CA GLN A 347 -19.01 8.76 14.64
C GLN A 347 -20.30 7.94 14.67
N GLY A 348 -20.28 6.72 15.21
CA GLY A 348 -21.48 6.00 15.65
C GLY A 348 -22.00 4.97 14.65
N GLY A 349 -21.22 4.59 13.64
CA GLY A 349 -21.56 3.42 12.83
C GLY A 349 -21.30 2.13 13.59
N ASP A 350 -22.18 1.14 13.45
CA ASP A 350 -22.14 -0.06 14.28
C ASP A 350 -22.57 -1.33 13.53
N LEU A 351 -22.38 -2.50 14.17
CA LEU A 351 -22.72 -3.80 13.60
C LEU A 351 -24.24 -3.97 13.39
N GLN A 352 -25.08 -3.38 14.25
CA GLN A 352 -26.53 -3.41 14.08
C GLN A 352 -26.96 -2.65 12.82
N GLY A 353 -26.28 -1.55 12.50
CA GLY A 353 -26.47 -0.79 11.28
C GLY A 353 -26.13 -1.62 10.05
N ILE A 354 -25.06 -2.42 10.11
CA ILE A 354 -24.72 -3.36 9.04
C ILE A 354 -25.80 -4.43 8.89
N ILE A 355 -26.26 -5.04 9.99
CA ILE A 355 -27.39 -6.01 9.99
C ILE A 355 -28.61 -5.41 9.28
N ASN A 356 -28.98 -4.17 9.64
CA ASN A 356 -30.11 -3.46 9.05
C ASN A 356 -29.96 -3.21 7.54
N LYS A 357 -28.73 -3.28 7.01
CA LYS A 357 -28.38 -3.00 5.61
C LYS A 357 -27.89 -4.23 4.84
N LEU A 358 -27.87 -5.44 5.41
CA LEU A 358 -27.48 -6.66 4.69
C LEU A 358 -28.32 -6.88 3.43
N ASN A 359 -29.63 -6.58 3.48
CA ASN A 359 -30.50 -6.65 2.30
C ASN A 359 -30.10 -5.66 1.20
N TYR A 360 -29.58 -4.48 1.53
CA TYR A 360 -29.05 -3.53 0.54
C TYR A 360 -27.80 -4.10 -0.15
N ILE A 361 -26.89 -4.70 0.62
CA ILE A 361 -25.66 -5.32 0.11
C ILE A 361 -25.99 -6.53 -0.77
N LYS A 362 -26.92 -7.40 -0.34
CA LYS A 362 -27.38 -8.53 -1.15
C LYS A 362 -28.08 -8.06 -2.41
N SER A 363 -28.92 -7.03 -2.32
CA SER A 363 -29.64 -6.47 -3.48
C SER A 363 -28.68 -5.83 -4.49
N LEU A 364 -27.57 -5.24 -4.03
CA LEU A 364 -26.49 -4.79 -4.92
C LEU A 364 -25.89 -5.96 -5.71
N GLY A 365 -25.95 -7.18 -5.19
CA GLY A 365 -25.38 -8.38 -5.81
C GLY A 365 -23.98 -8.74 -5.30
N ALA A 366 -23.53 -8.12 -4.21
CA ALA A 366 -22.35 -8.60 -3.50
C ALA A 366 -22.60 -10.01 -2.94
N THR A 367 -21.54 -10.79 -2.83
CA THR A 367 -21.57 -12.17 -2.29
C THR A 367 -20.81 -12.29 -0.98
N VAL A 368 -20.04 -11.26 -0.61
CA VAL A 368 -19.19 -11.23 0.58
C VAL A 368 -19.22 -9.85 1.21
N VAL A 369 -19.25 -9.79 2.53
CA VAL A 369 -19.02 -8.58 3.33
C VAL A 369 -17.65 -8.67 3.95
N TRP A 370 -16.81 -7.65 3.77
CA TRP A 370 -15.54 -7.50 4.50
C TRP A 370 -15.66 -6.33 5.48
N LEU A 371 -15.53 -6.63 6.76
CA LEU A 371 -15.57 -5.66 7.84
C LEU A 371 -14.16 -5.17 8.18
N SER A 372 -13.99 -3.87 8.40
CA SER A 372 -12.84 -3.30 9.13
C SER A 372 -12.67 -3.99 10.49
N PRO A 373 -11.51 -3.86 11.18
CA PRO A 373 -11.29 -4.56 12.45
C PRO A 373 -12.43 -4.33 13.45
N VAL A 374 -12.97 -5.43 13.99
CA VAL A 374 -14.13 -5.42 14.92
C VAL A 374 -13.72 -5.33 16.39
N TYR A 375 -12.42 -5.44 16.68
CA TYR A 375 -11.91 -5.71 18.02
C TYR A 375 -11.91 -4.48 18.92
N GLU A 376 -12.09 -4.70 20.22
CA GLU A 376 -11.97 -3.65 21.24
C GLU A 376 -10.60 -2.97 21.15
N GLY A 377 -10.62 -1.64 21.04
CA GLY A 377 -9.41 -0.86 20.88
C GLY A 377 -9.59 0.65 21.00
N GLU A 378 -8.55 1.37 20.58
CA GLU A 378 -8.56 2.82 20.49
C GLU A 378 -8.75 3.29 19.04
N GLY A 379 -9.73 4.14 18.84
CA GLY A 379 -9.95 4.81 17.57
C GLY A 379 -10.81 4.00 16.60
N TYR A 380 -11.68 4.73 15.90
CA TYR A 380 -12.77 4.19 15.09
C TYR A 380 -12.38 3.22 13.97
N HIS A 381 -11.11 3.21 13.57
CA HIS A 381 -10.63 2.34 12.50
C HIS A 381 -10.28 0.93 13.00
N GLY A 382 -10.19 0.70 14.32
CA GLY A 382 -10.04 -0.62 14.94
C GLY A 382 -8.63 -1.24 14.92
N TYR A 383 -7.59 -0.50 14.50
CA TYR A 383 -6.21 -1.04 14.42
C TYR A 383 -5.39 -0.87 15.73
N HIS A 384 -5.83 -0.04 16.71
CA HIS A 384 -5.18 0.02 18.02
C HIS A 384 -5.85 -0.94 19.01
N ILE A 385 -5.67 -2.24 18.80
CA ILE A 385 -6.39 -3.26 19.56
C ILE A 385 -5.92 -3.31 21.02
N THR A 386 -6.85 -3.26 21.97
CA THR A 386 -6.63 -3.46 23.41
C THR A 386 -7.09 -4.84 23.88
N ASN A 387 -7.99 -5.49 23.12
CA ASN A 387 -8.39 -6.87 23.36
C ASN A 387 -8.81 -7.58 22.06
N PHE A 388 -8.06 -8.59 21.65
CA PHE A 388 -8.31 -9.36 20.43
C PHE A 388 -9.51 -10.31 20.48
N LEU A 389 -10.05 -10.60 21.66
CA LEU A 389 -11.14 -11.56 21.86
C LEU A 389 -12.48 -10.90 22.19
N LYS A 390 -12.56 -9.57 22.07
CA LYS A 390 -13.78 -8.81 22.30
C LYS A 390 -14.10 -7.90 21.14
N VAL A 391 -15.39 -7.69 20.90
CA VAL A 391 -15.88 -6.69 19.95
C VAL A 391 -15.78 -5.29 20.60
N ASP A 392 -15.44 -4.28 19.80
CA ASP A 392 -15.41 -2.90 20.29
C ASP A 392 -16.83 -2.48 20.74
N PRO A 393 -16.97 -1.98 21.98
CA PRO A 393 -18.27 -1.63 22.53
C PRO A 393 -18.97 -0.47 21.79
N HIS A 394 -18.25 0.34 21.01
CA HIS A 394 -18.87 1.33 20.10
C HIS A 394 -19.54 0.66 18.89
N PHE A 395 -19.10 -0.54 18.50
CA PHE A 395 -19.66 -1.29 17.36
C PHE A 395 -20.76 -2.27 17.78
N GLY A 396 -20.79 -2.68 19.06
CA GLY A 396 -21.75 -3.63 19.60
C GLY A 396 -21.08 -4.57 20.60
N ASP A 397 -21.42 -5.84 20.53
CA ASP A 397 -20.81 -6.90 21.32
C ASP A 397 -20.68 -8.19 20.49
N GLU A 398 -20.18 -9.24 21.11
CA GLU A 398 -20.02 -10.55 20.51
C GLU A 398 -21.34 -11.17 20.01
N GLU A 399 -22.45 -10.94 20.72
CA GLU A 399 -23.77 -11.47 20.32
C GLU A 399 -24.29 -10.77 19.06
N VAL A 400 -24.06 -9.46 18.94
CA VAL A 400 -24.40 -8.70 17.73
C VAL A 400 -23.54 -9.14 16.55
N LEU A 401 -22.24 -9.40 16.75
CA LEU A 401 -21.39 -9.93 15.68
C LEU A 401 -21.84 -11.32 15.22
N GLN A 402 -22.16 -12.23 16.15
CA GLN A 402 -22.71 -13.54 15.80
C GLN A 402 -24.00 -13.39 14.98
N THR A 403 -24.89 -12.49 15.42
CA THR A 403 -26.15 -12.22 14.71
C THR A 403 -25.89 -11.70 13.30
N LEU A 404 -24.90 -10.81 13.11
CA LEU A 404 -24.52 -10.31 11.79
C LEU A 404 -24.07 -11.45 10.88
N ILE A 405 -23.21 -12.33 11.36
CA ILE A 405 -22.71 -13.48 10.59
C ILE A 405 -23.88 -14.41 10.22
N ASP A 406 -24.73 -14.75 11.18
CA ASP A 406 -25.89 -15.62 10.96
C ASP A 406 -26.88 -15.03 9.94
N GLU A 407 -27.20 -13.74 10.04
CA GLU A 407 -28.10 -13.06 9.10
C GLU A 407 -27.47 -12.90 7.70
N ALA A 408 -26.16 -12.66 7.63
CA ALA A 408 -25.43 -12.65 6.36
C ALA A 408 -25.50 -14.03 5.70
N HIS A 409 -25.23 -15.10 6.44
CA HIS A 409 -25.31 -16.48 5.95
C HIS A 409 -26.72 -16.87 5.49
N LYS A 410 -27.78 -16.43 6.18
CA LYS A 410 -29.19 -16.61 5.73
C LYS A 410 -29.47 -15.96 4.37
N LEU A 411 -28.72 -14.92 4.02
CA LEU A 411 -28.79 -14.23 2.73
C LEU A 411 -27.77 -14.76 1.71
N ASP A 412 -27.07 -15.86 2.01
CA ASP A 412 -25.98 -16.40 1.18
C ASP A 412 -24.92 -15.32 0.91
N LEU A 413 -24.56 -14.58 1.97
CA LEU A 413 -23.43 -13.66 2.03
C LEU A 413 -22.36 -14.27 2.93
N LYS A 414 -21.12 -14.31 2.47
CA LYS A 414 -19.96 -14.68 3.27
C LYS A 414 -19.46 -13.48 4.08
N VAL A 415 -18.84 -13.69 5.24
CA VAL A 415 -18.29 -12.63 6.10
C VAL A 415 -16.79 -12.79 6.27
N ILE A 416 -16.04 -11.74 5.96
CA ILE A 416 -14.59 -11.65 6.15
C ILE A 416 -14.31 -10.59 7.22
N LEU A 417 -13.44 -10.94 8.17
CA LEU A 417 -12.97 -10.01 9.20
C LEU A 417 -11.56 -9.53 8.87
N ASP A 418 -11.27 -8.25 9.15
CA ASP A 418 -9.90 -7.74 9.14
C ASP A 418 -9.17 -8.24 10.38
N PHE A 419 -8.01 -8.87 10.22
CA PHE A 419 -7.22 -9.48 11.28
C PHE A 419 -5.83 -8.86 11.33
N VAL A 420 -5.42 -8.42 12.53
CA VAL A 420 -4.24 -7.58 12.74
C VAL A 420 -3.19 -8.30 13.59
N PRO A 421 -2.40 -9.22 13.00
CA PRO A 421 -1.43 -10.02 13.77
C PRO A 421 -0.11 -9.30 14.07
N ASN A 422 0.13 -8.13 13.46
CA ASN A 422 1.45 -7.47 13.49
C ASN A 422 1.73 -6.72 14.80
N HIS A 423 0.72 -6.13 15.42
CA HIS A 423 0.92 -5.14 16.47
C HIS A 423 -0.29 -5.06 17.42
N THR A 424 -0.12 -4.44 18.57
CA THR A 424 -1.21 -4.12 19.52
C THR A 424 -1.30 -2.63 19.73
N SER A 425 -2.33 -2.13 20.44
CA SER A 425 -2.23 -0.82 21.09
C SER A 425 -1.15 -0.84 22.17
N HIS A 426 -0.53 0.30 22.41
CA HIS A 426 0.25 0.59 23.61
C HIS A 426 -0.55 0.50 24.93
N GLN A 427 -1.88 0.45 24.87
CA GLN A 427 -2.75 0.19 26.03
C GLN A 427 -3.11 -1.29 26.18
N HIS A 428 -2.65 -2.16 25.29
CA HIS A 428 -2.94 -3.59 25.38
C HIS A 428 -2.30 -4.19 26.65
N PRO A 429 -3.01 -5.06 27.42
CA PRO A 429 -2.47 -5.66 28.64
C PRO A 429 -1.13 -6.37 28.48
N PHE A 430 -0.93 -7.06 27.35
CA PHE A 430 0.37 -7.66 27.00
C PHE A 430 1.50 -6.62 27.03
N PHE A 431 1.32 -5.50 26.32
CA PHE A 431 2.35 -4.46 26.23
C PHE A 431 2.54 -3.73 27.56
N LEU A 432 1.46 -3.37 28.26
CA LEU A 432 1.56 -2.70 29.56
C LEU A 432 2.32 -3.55 30.59
N THR A 433 2.10 -4.88 30.58
CA THR A 433 2.81 -5.81 31.47
C THR A 433 4.27 -5.93 31.06
N ALA A 434 4.58 -6.10 29.78
CA ALA A 434 5.95 -6.14 29.25
C ALA A 434 6.74 -4.84 29.51
N GLN A 435 6.06 -3.69 29.41
CA GLN A 435 6.65 -2.38 29.65
C GLN A 435 6.88 -2.11 31.15
N GLY A 436 6.04 -2.68 32.02
CA GLY A 436 6.13 -2.49 33.47
C GLY A 436 7.14 -3.41 34.16
N ASP A 437 7.44 -4.57 33.58
CA ASP A 437 8.26 -5.63 34.16
C ASP A 437 9.03 -6.39 33.07
N ASP A 438 10.37 -6.31 33.08
CA ASP A 438 11.25 -6.99 32.12
C ASP A 438 11.44 -8.49 32.41
N GLU A 439 10.93 -8.98 33.55
CA GLU A 439 10.84 -10.41 33.87
C GLU A 439 9.44 -10.99 33.56
N SER A 440 8.54 -10.18 33.00
CA SER A 440 7.19 -10.59 32.60
C SER A 440 7.24 -11.66 31.50
N PRO A 441 6.29 -12.63 31.49
CA PRO A 441 6.14 -13.57 30.38
C PRO A 441 5.82 -12.88 29.03
N TYR A 442 5.38 -11.61 29.06
CA TYR A 442 5.10 -10.81 27.87
C TYR A 442 6.29 -9.97 27.40
N TYR A 443 7.41 -9.94 28.11
CA TYR A 443 8.57 -9.13 27.71
C TYR A 443 9.04 -9.49 26.29
N ASP A 444 9.28 -10.77 26.03
CA ASP A 444 9.72 -11.29 24.72
C ASP A 444 8.61 -11.30 23.65
N TRP A 445 7.41 -10.81 23.96
CA TRP A 445 6.36 -10.60 22.95
C TRP A 445 6.58 -9.31 22.17
N TYR A 446 7.46 -8.43 22.63
CA TYR A 446 7.80 -7.17 22.00
C TYR A 446 9.31 -7.00 21.92
N ASN A 447 9.77 -6.22 20.94
CA ASN A 447 11.20 -5.95 20.77
C ASN A 447 11.57 -4.60 21.40
N PHE A 448 12.18 -4.61 22.59
CA PHE A 448 12.67 -3.40 23.26
C PHE A 448 14.13 -3.10 22.85
N PHE A 449 14.40 -1.88 22.39
CA PHE A 449 15.77 -1.40 22.13
C PHE A 449 16.39 -0.81 23.40
N GLU A 450 15.61 -0.06 24.17
CA GLU A 450 15.96 0.46 25.49
C GLU A 450 14.72 0.38 26.40
N TRP A 451 14.60 -0.69 27.18
CA TRP A 451 13.48 -0.87 28.09
C TRP A 451 13.44 0.24 29.16
N PRO A 452 12.26 0.80 29.52
CA PRO A 452 10.91 0.46 29.01
C PRO A 452 10.42 1.35 27.86
N ASN A 453 11.23 2.31 27.40
CA ASN A 453 10.75 3.47 26.65
C ASN A 453 10.99 3.38 25.14
N ASP A 454 11.99 2.61 24.70
CA ASP A 454 12.27 2.42 23.29
C ASP A 454 12.10 0.97 22.87
N TYR A 455 11.32 0.80 21.82
CA TYR A 455 10.81 -0.47 21.32
C TYR A 455 10.42 -0.32 19.85
N GLU A 456 10.31 -1.45 19.17
CA GLU A 456 9.86 -1.55 17.79
C GLU A 456 8.39 -1.14 17.64
N LYS A 457 8.14 -0.29 16.65
CA LYS A 457 6.83 0.37 16.43
C LYS A 457 6.41 0.18 14.98
N PHE A 458 5.16 -0.18 14.77
CA PHE A 458 4.59 -0.26 13.43
C PHE A 458 4.63 1.10 12.75
N CYS A 459 5.28 1.19 11.59
CA CYS A 459 5.48 2.44 10.84
C CYS A 459 6.00 3.63 11.68
N GLY A 460 6.73 3.35 12.77
CA GLY A 460 7.22 4.37 13.71
C GLY A 460 6.13 5.04 14.57
N VAL A 461 4.91 4.52 14.58
CA VAL A 461 3.78 5.03 15.37
C VAL A 461 3.93 4.55 16.83
N PRO A 462 4.20 5.44 17.81
CA PRO A 462 4.45 5.01 19.18
C PRO A 462 3.30 4.27 19.85
N GLN A 463 2.07 4.46 19.38
CA GLN A 463 0.88 3.80 19.92
C GLN A 463 0.72 2.34 19.45
N LEU A 464 1.56 1.88 18.51
CA LEU A 464 1.45 0.57 17.87
C LEU A 464 2.74 -0.24 18.07
N PRO A 465 3.02 -0.73 19.29
CA PRO A 465 4.13 -1.65 19.53
C PRO A 465 3.99 -2.94 18.70
N THR A 466 5.05 -3.31 17.99
CA THR A 466 5.08 -4.49 17.11
C THR A 466 5.22 -5.76 17.94
N LEU A 467 4.40 -6.78 17.61
CA LEU A 467 4.51 -8.11 18.21
C LEU A 467 5.68 -8.89 17.58
N ASN A 468 6.45 -9.56 18.41
CA ASN A 468 7.45 -10.53 17.99
C ASN A 468 6.77 -11.83 17.54
N THR A 469 6.32 -11.86 16.29
CA THR A 469 5.61 -13.01 15.72
C THR A 469 6.50 -14.23 15.47
N ASP A 470 7.79 -14.18 15.77
CA ASP A 470 8.69 -15.35 15.80
C ASP A 470 8.78 -16.01 17.20
N ASN A 471 8.19 -15.37 18.22
CA ASN A 471 7.97 -15.96 19.54
C ASN A 471 6.82 -16.99 19.48
N LYS A 472 7.07 -18.20 20.01
CA LYS A 472 6.12 -19.30 19.99
C LYS A 472 4.82 -19.01 20.76
N GLU A 473 4.88 -18.26 21.86
CA GLU A 473 3.71 -17.94 22.70
C GLU A 473 2.86 -16.86 22.03
N VAL A 474 3.49 -15.88 21.37
CA VAL A 474 2.80 -14.92 20.50
C VAL A 474 2.06 -15.66 19.38
N ARG A 475 2.73 -16.59 18.68
CA ARG A 475 2.09 -17.42 17.65
C ARG A 475 0.93 -18.24 18.21
N HIS A 476 1.10 -18.81 19.39
CA HIS A 476 0.04 -19.56 20.05
C HIS A 476 -1.21 -18.68 20.23
N SER A 477 -1.04 -17.50 20.83
CA SER A 477 -2.15 -16.59 21.08
C SER A 477 -2.78 -16.07 19.78
N ILE A 478 -1.98 -15.54 18.85
CA ILE A 478 -2.50 -14.94 17.61
C ILE A 478 -3.20 -16.00 16.72
N ILE A 479 -2.59 -17.17 16.53
CA ILE A 479 -3.10 -18.16 15.56
C ILE A 479 -4.17 -19.05 16.19
N TYR A 480 -3.89 -19.63 17.36
CA TYR A 480 -4.72 -20.70 17.93
C TYR A 480 -5.81 -20.17 18.85
N GLU A 481 -5.56 -19.07 19.57
CA GLU A 481 -6.57 -18.49 20.46
C GLU A 481 -7.42 -17.44 19.74
N GLN A 482 -6.83 -16.59 18.90
CA GLN A 482 -7.54 -15.45 18.32
C GLN A 482 -8.10 -15.74 16.92
N ALA A 483 -7.25 -16.13 15.96
CA ALA A 483 -7.71 -16.35 14.58
C ALA A 483 -8.74 -17.50 14.48
N LEU A 484 -8.50 -18.61 15.19
CA LEU A 484 -9.45 -19.73 15.25
C LEU A 484 -10.74 -19.37 15.98
N HIS A 485 -10.70 -18.52 17.01
CA HIS A 485 -11.90 -18.07 17.71
C HIS A 485 -12.88 -17.38 16.75
N TRP A 486 -12.40 -16.39 15.98
CA TRP A 486 -13.25 -15.67 15.05
C TRP A 486 -13.73 -16.53 13.85
N LEU A 487 -12.89 -17.43 13.35
CA LEU A 487 -13.24 -18.30 12.21
C LEU A 487 -14.13 -19.49 12.57
N CYS A 488 -13.85 -20.14 13.70
CA CYS A 488 -14.45 -21.42 14.09
C CYS A 488 -15.57 -21.25 15.12
N ASP A 489 -15.40 -20.35 16.09
CA ASP A 489 -16.41 -20.17 17.14
C ASP A 489 -17.54 -19.26 16.64
N TYR A 490 -17.22 -18.15 15.97
CA TYR A 490 -18.22 -17.22 15.40
C TYR A 490 -18.65 -17.55 13.98
N GLY A 491 -17.86 -18.35 13.26
CA GLY A 491 -18.20 -18.82 11.93
C GLY A 491 -17.85 -17.88 10.77
N ALA A 492 -16.99 -16.87 10.97
CA ALA A 492 -16.50 -16.04 9.86
C ALA A 492 -15.88 -16.90 8.74
N ASP A 493 -16.05 -16.48 7.49
CA ASP A 493 -15.66 -17.26 6.30
C ASP A 493 -14.25 -16.95 5.80
N GLY A 494 -13.60 -15.93 6.34
CA GLY A 494 -12.25 -15.57 5.94
C GLY A 494 -11.65 -14.45 6.78
N LEU A 495 -10.35 -14.26 6.61
CA LEU A 495 -9.58 -13.20 7.26
C LEU A 495 -8.81 -12.41 6.20
N ARG A 496 -8.98 -11.09 6.20
CA ARG A 496 -8.05 -10.17 5.55
C ARG A 496 -6.92 -9.90 6.54
N LEU A 497 -5.68 -10.12 6.10
CA LEU A 497 -4.51 -10.07 6.98
C LEU A 497 -3.79 -8.74 6.81
N ASP A 498 -3.90 -7.89 7.83
CA ASP A 498 -3.26 -6.57 7.88
C ASP A 498 -1.74 -6.68 7.83
N TYR A 499 -1.11 -5.79 7.07
CA TYR A 499 0.34 -5.67 6.95
C TYR A 499 1.06 -7.00 6.74
N ALA A 500 0.51 -7.88 5.90
CA ALA A 500 0.96 -9.26 5.79
C ALA A 500 2.46 -9.39 5.43
N TYR A 501 2.98 -8.45 4.65
CA TYR A 501 4.38 -8.42 4.24
C TYR A 501 5.39 -8.06 5.33
N GLY A 502 4.93 -7.56 6.47
CA GLY A 502 5.77 -7.28 7.63
C GLY A 502 6.13 -8.50 8.47
N LEU A 503 5.31 -9.56 8.41
CA LEU A 503 5.51 -10.77 9.21
C LEU A 503 6.37 -11.80 8.46
N SER A 504 7.02 -12.69 9.22
CA SER A 504 7.84 -13.74 8.63
C SER A 504 6.98 -14.74 7.83
N HIS A 505 7.46 -15.17 6.66
CA HIS A 505 6.86 -16.28 5.90
C HIS A 505 6.74 -17.57 6.74
N ASP A 506 7.63 -17.72 7.71
CA ASP A 506 7.55 -18.79 8.70
C ASP A 506 6.30 -18.70 9.60
N PHE A 507 5.85 -17.49 9.97
CA PHE A 507 4.54 -17.30 10.60
C PHE A 507 3.40 -17.71 9.66
N TRP A 508 3.42 -17.27 8.40
CA TRP A 508 2.32 -17.52 7.45
C TRP A 508 2.13 -18.97 7.07
N THR A 509 3.22 -19.73 6.93
CA THR A 509 3.13 -21.19 6.72
C THR A 509 2.51 -21.92 7.91
N GLU A 510 2.74 -21.45 9.14
CA GLU A 510 2.04 -21.97 10.32
C GLU A 510 0.57 -21.59 10.31
N PHE A 511 0.31 -20.29 10.10
CA PHE A 511 -1.02 -19.72 10.04
C PHE A 511 -1.91 -20.49 9.06
N ARG A 512 -1.48 -20.63 7.80
CA ARG A 512 -2.22 -21.39 6.79
C ARG A 512 -2.49 -22.81 7.22
N LYS A 513 -1.44 -23.52 7.67
CA LYS A 513 -1.57 -24.93 8.06
C LYS A 513 -2.64 -25.09 9.14
N VAL A 514 -2.63 -24.24 10.15
CA VAL A 514 -3.59 -24.29 11.26
C VAL A 514 -4.99 -23.91 10.77
N ILE A 515 -5.14 -22.78 10.07
CA ILE A 515 -6.44 -22.32 9.59
C ILE A 515 -7.07 -23.35 8.66
N LYS A 516 -6.36 -23.80 7.63
CA LYS A 516 -6.89 -24.75 6.64
C LYS A 516 -7.18 -26.14 7.22
N SER A 517 -6.49 -26.54 8.29
CA SER A 517 -6.79 -27.82 8.97
C SER A 517 -8.05 -27.75 9.83
N ASN A 518 -8.47 -26.56 10.27
CA ASN A 518 -9.67 -26.37 11.09
C ASN A 518 -10.88 -25.89 10.27
N LYS A 519 -10.63 -25.12 9.20
CA LYS A 519 -11.64 -24.60 8.28
C LYS A 519 -11.04 -24.50 6.86
N GLU A 520 -11.18 -25.59 6.10
CA GLU A 520 -10.59 -25.74 4.76
C GLU A 520 -11.05 -24.66 3.78
N ASP A 521 -12.33 -24.26 3.87
CA ASP A 521 -12.97 -23.29 2.99
C ASP A 521 -12.77 -21.83 3.42
N ALA A 522 -12.04 -21.57 4.52
CA ALA A 522 -11.75 -20.21 4.98
C ALA A 522 -10.87 -19.47 3.98
N TYR A 523 -11.26 -18.26 3.54
CA TYR A 523 -10.45 -17.46 2.63
C TYR A 523 -9.47 -16.57 3.40
N ILE A 524 -8.16 -16.76 3.21
CA ILE A 524 -7.12 -15.96 3.87
C ILE A 524 -6.30 -15.18 2.84
N PHE A 525 -6.38 -13.85 2.87
CA PHE A 525 -5.66 -13.02 1.90
C PHE A 525 -4.95 -11.83 2.55
N GLY A 526 -3.79 -11.48 2.00
CA GLY A 526 -2.88 -10.50 2.58
C GLY A 526 -3.04 -9.09 2.03
N GLU A 527 -2.83 -8.12 2.90
CA GLU A 527 -2.46 -6.78 2.51
C GLU A 527 -0.95 -6.70 2.27
N VAL A 528 -0.56 -6.60 0.99
CA VAL A 528 0.84 -6.50 0.57
C VAL A 528 1.01 -5.31 -0.36
N TRP A 529 1.48 -4.19 0.18
CA TRP A 529 1.72 -2.93 -0.55
C TRP A 529 3.05 -2.92 -1.33
N GLU A 530 3.36 -4.05 -1.96
CA GLU A 530 4.67 -4.28 -2.56
C GLU A 530 4.57 -4.77 -4.01
N SER A 531 5.72 -4.83 -4.68
CA SER A 531 5.78 -5.30 -6.07
C SER A 531 5.26 -6.74 -6.24
N PRO A 532 4.83 -7.13 -7.46
CA PRO A 532 4.40 -8.50 -7.73
C PRO A 532 5.40 -9.58 -7.31
N GLY A 533 6.71 -9.30 -7.39
CA GLY A 533 7.74 -10.24 -6.95
C GLY A 533 7.75 -10.53 -5.45
N LYS A 534 7.29 -9.57 -4.62
CA LYS A 534 7.08 -9.77 -3.17
C LYS A 534 5.77 -10.51 -2.91
N ILE A 535 4.69 -10.13 -3.61
CA ILE A 535 3.39 -10.82 -3.52
C ILE A 535 3.51 -12.30 -3.85
N LYS A 536 4.30 -12.66 -4.89
CA LYS A 536 4.49 -14.04 -5.33
C LYS A 536 5.06 -14.97 -4.25
N LYS A 537 5.74 -14.43 -3.24
CA LYS A 537 6.29 -15.22 -2.13
C LYS A 537 5.22 -15.80 -1.21
N PHE A 538 4.00 -15.24 -1.25
CA PHE A 538 2.87 -15.72 -0.47
C PHE A 538 2.10 -16.85 -1.18
N GLU A 539 2.48 -17.25 -2.39
CA GLU A 539 1.92 -18.44 -3.04
C GLU A 539 2.20 -19.68 -2.18
N GLY A 540 1.16 -20.46 -1.86
CA GLY A 540 1.29 -21.56 -0.91
C GLY A 540 1.18 -21.14 0.57
N GLU A 541 1.17 -19.85 0.89
CA GLU A 541 1.03 -19.35 2.25
C GLU A 541 -0.34 -18.69 2.44
N LEU A 542 -0.75 -17.84 1.51
CA LEU A 542 -2.06 -17.19 1.50
C LEU A 542 -2.84 -17.64 0.27
N ASP A 543 -4.16 -17.51 0.32
CA ASP A 543 -5.02 -17.80 -0.84
C ASP A 543 -4.97 -16.68 -1.87
N GLY A 544 -4.51 -15.49 -1.49
CA GLY A 544 -4.47 -14.33 -2.37
C GLY A 544 -3.90 -13.07 -1.71
N CYS A 545 -3.79 -11.99 -2.48
CA CYS A 545 -3.39 -10.66 -2.01
C CYS A 545 -4.15 -9.55 -2.74
N LEU A 546 -4.23 -8.38 -2.11
CA LEU A 546 -4.73 -7.13 -2.73
C LEU A 546 -3.85 -6.70 -3.92
N ASP A 547 -4.48 -6.35 -5.05
CA ASP A 547 -3.79 -5.92 -6.26
C ASP A 547 -3.58 -4.40 -6.35
N PHE A 548 -2.72 -3.87 -5.50
CA PHE A 548 -2.32 -2.46 -5.56
C PHE A 548 -1.66 -2.09 -6.90
N SER A 549 -1.02 -3.05 -7.58
CA SER A 549 -0.36 -2.80 -8.87
C SER A 549 -1.38 -2.42 -9.95
N LEU A 550 -2.45 -3.21 -10.10
CA LEU A 550 -3.48 -2.91 -11.09
C LEU A 550 -4.32 -1.69 -10.69
N VAL A 551 -4.55 -1.42 -9.41
CA VAL A 551 -5.26 -0.20 -8.97
C VAL A 551 -4.62 1.07 -9.54
N TRP A 552 -3.29 1.18 -9.48
CA TRP A 552 -2.59 2.31 -10.10
C TRP A 552 -2.70 2.28 -11.62
N SER A 553 -2.64 1.10 -12.23
CA SER A 553 -2.82 0.94 -13.67
C SER A 553 -4.19 1.42 -14.15
N PHE A 554 -5.25 1.15 -13.37
CA PHE A 554 -6.60 1.67 -13.61
C PHE A 554 -6.62 3.19 -13.61
N ARG A 555 -5.98 3.84 -12.64
CA ARG A 555 -5.93 5.30 -12.54
C ARG A 555 -5.18 5.93 -13.71
N GLU A 556 -4.03 5.36 -14.09
CA GLU A 556 -3.24 5.82 -15.24
C GLU A 556 -4.01 5.70 -16.57
N LEU A 557 -4.79 4.64 -16.75
CA LEU A 557 -5.60 4.44 -17.97
C LEU A 557 -6.89 5.26 -17.97
N PHE A 558 -7.72 5.14 -16.94
CA PHE A 558 -9.09 5.67 -16.93
C PHE A 558 -9.21 7.09 -16.39
N ILE A 559 -8.33 7.50 -15.47
CA ILE A 559 -8.37 8.85 -14.89
C ILE A 559 -7.44 9.80 -15.63
N TYR A 560 -6.14 9.47 -15.63
CA TYR A 560 -5.07 10.37 -16.08
C TYR A 560 -4.88 10.35 -17.59
N GLY A 561 -5.16 9.21 -18.24
CA GLY A 561 -4.85 8.99 -19.65
C GLY A 561 -3.34 9.00 -19.92
N SER A 562 -2.52 8.74 -18.90
CA SER A 562 -1.06 8.65 -19.00
C SER A 562 -0.60 7.26 -19.45
N LYS A 563 -1.49 6.27 -19.44
CA LYS A 563 -1.26 4.90 -19.92
C LYS A 563 -2.13 4.58 -21.13
N GLN A 564 -1.54 3.92 -22.12
CA GLN A 564 -2.21 3.43 -23.31
C GLN A 564 -2.95 2.11 -23.04
N VAL A 565 -3.90 1.76 -23.92
CA VAL A 565 -4.67 0.50 -23.79
C VAL A 565 -3.74 -0.71 -23.86
N SER A 566 -2.81 -0.71 -24.81
CA SER A 566 -1.84 -1.80 -24.99
C SER A 566 -0.92 -1.99 -23.78
N GLU A 567 -0.52 -0.90 -23.12
CA GLU A 567 0.30 -0.92 -21.90
C GLU A 567 -0.47 -1.54 -20.73
N PHE A 568 -1.72 -1.11 -20.50
CA PHE A 568 -2.59 -1.71 -19.49
C PHE A 568 -2.81 -3.21 -19.73
N ILE A 569 -3.03 -3.61 -20.98
CA ILE A 569 -3.19 -5.03 -21.35
C ILE A 569 -1.89 -5.81 -21.09
N SER A 570 -0.71 -5.24 -21.39
CA SER A 570 0.58 -5.85 -21.06
C SER A 570 0.71 -6.06 -19.55
N ASP A 571 0.37 -5.08 -18.74
CA ASP A 571 0.45 -5.16 -17.28
C ASP A 571 -0.49 -6.24 -16.73
N LEU A 572 -1.72 -6.28 -17.24
CA LEU A 572 -2.72 -7.28 -16.87
C LEU A 572 -2.33 -8.70 -17.32
N ASN A 573 -1.81 -8.87 -18.54
CA ASN A 573 -1.26 -10.14 -19.01
C ASN A 573 -0.07 -10.58 -18.18
N TYR A 574 0.78 -9.64 -17.77
CA TYR A 574 1.91 -9.92 -16.92
C TYR A 574 1.43 -10.49 -15.57
N LEU A 575 0.53 -9.78 -14.88
CA LEU A 575 0.01 -10.24 -13.57
C LEU A 575 -0.71 -11.59 -13.68
N ASN A 576 -1.60 -11.77 -14.66
CA ASN A 576 -2.37 -13.01 -14.80
C ASN A 576 -1.51 -14.25 -15.12
N ASN A 577 -0.35 -14.07 -15.78
CA ASN A 577 0.55 -15.18 -16.10
C ASN A 577 1.67 -15.35 -15.05
N TYR A 578 1.83 -14.38 -14.15
CA TYR A 578 2.91 -14.41 -13.18
C TYR A 578 2.56 -15.23 -11.94
N TYR A 579 1.30 -15.22 -11.53
CA TYR A 579 0.83 -15.97 -10.37
C TYR A 579 0.26 -17.34 -10.74
N ASP A 580 0.29 -18.27 -9.80
CA ASP A 580 -0.43 -19.53 -9.91
C ASP A 580 -1.95 -19.31 -10.04
N SER A 581 -2.64 -20.16 -10.80
CA SER A 581 -4.08 -20.03 -11.04
C SER A 581 -4.93 -20.16 -9.77
N GLU A 582 -4.42 -20.84 -8.74
CA GLU A 582 -5.09 -20.94 -7.44
C GLU A 582 -4.83 -19.73 -6.54
N PHE A 583 -3.88 -18.84 -6.88
CA PHE A 583 -3.59 -17.64 -6.10
C PHE A 583 -4.46 -16.47 -6.55
N ILE A 584 -5.40 -16.06 -5.69
CA ILE A 584 -6.43 -15.08 -6.02
C ILE A 584 -5.88 -13.65 -5.92
N ILE A 585 -5.87 -12.96 -7.05
CA ILE A 585 -5.53 -11.54 -7.10
C ILE A 585 -6.80 -10.71 -6.95
N ASN A 586 -6.89 -9.97 -5.84
CA ASN A 586 -8.08 -9.21 -5.43
C ASN A 586 -8.09 -7.83 -6.10
N ARG A 587 -9.08 -7.58 -6.97
CA ARG A 587 -9.17 -6.40 -7.83
C ARG A 587 -10.12 -5.35 -7.24
N PHE A 588 -9.65 -4.12 -7.10
CA PHE A 588 -10.39 -2.97 -6.58
C PHE A 588 -10.02 -1.69 -7.34
N LEU A 589 -10.79 -0.62 -7.10
CA LEU A 589 -10.49 0.72 -7.62
C LEU A 589 -10.02 1.66 -6.50
N ASP A 590 -10.58 1.52 -5.31
CA ASP A 590 -10.26 2.26 -4.10
C ASP A 590 -10.53 1.42 -2.85
N ASN A 591 -10.01 1.86 -1.70
CA ASN A 591 -10.25 1.29 -0.37
C ASN A 591 -10.05 2.38 0.71
N HIS A 592 -10.08 1.98 1.98
CA HIS A 592 -9.97 2.89 3.14
C HIS A 592 -8.59 3.51 3.39
N ASP A 593 -7.57 3.13 2.63
CA ASP A 593 -6.18 3.60 2.78
C ASP A 593 -5.67 4.28 1.51
N MET A 594 -6.59 4.83 0.71
CA MET A 594 -6.22 5.61 -0.45
C MET A 594 -7.33 6.59 -0.86
N ASP A 595 -6.98 7.51 -1.75
CA ASP A 595 -7.97 8.40 -2.33
C ASP A 595 -9.04 7.63 -3.12
N ARG A 596 -10.30 7.98 -2.88
CA ARG A 596 -11.45 7.47 -3.62
C ARG A 596 -11.26 7.72 -5.11
N PHE A 597 -11.58 6.71 -5.92
CA PHE A 597 -11.46 6.76 -7.37
C PHE A 597 -12.25 7.94 -7.95
N LEU A 598 -13.47 8.15 -7.45
CA LEU A 598 -14.33 9.23 -7.92
C LEU A 598 -13.76 10.62 -7.61
N TRP A 599 -13.13 10.80 -6.45
CA TRP A 599 -12.48 12.06 -6.09
C TRP A 599 -11.31 12.37 -7.01
N GLU A 600 -10.43 11.39 -7.21
CA GLU A 600 -9.27 11.52 -8.10
C GLU A 600 -9.69 11.73 -9.56
N ALA A 601 -10.84 11.17 -9.95
CA ALA A 601 -11.50 11.41 -11.23
C ALA A 601 -12.21 12.78 -11.33
N ASN A 602 -12.11 13.65 -10.32
CA ASN A 602 -12.79 14.94 -10.23
C ASN A 602 -14.32 14.82 -10.38
N GLY A 603 -14.92 13.79 -9.79
CA GLY A 603 -16.35 13.54 -9.83
C GLY A 603 -16.87 12.97 -11.16
N ASP A 604 -15.99 12.59 -12.09
CA ASP A 604 -16.37 12.03 -13.39
C ASP A 604 -16.87 10.58 -13.26
N LYS A 605 -18.19 10.45 -13.15
CA LYS A 605 -18.87 9.15 -13.02
C LYS A 605 -18.77 8.29 -14.26
N GLU A 606 -18.57 8.85 -15.45
CA GLU A 606 -18.42 8.05 -16.67
C GLU A 606 -17.06 7.33 -16.70
N LYS A 607 -16.00 7.97 -16.18
CA LYS A 607 -14.72 7.30 -15.93
C LYS A 607 -14.85 6.16 -14.93
N LEU A 608 -15.57 6.39 -13.82
CA LEU A 608 -15.85 5.35 -12.82
C LEU A 608 -16.62 4.18 -13.45
N LYS A 609 -17.69 4.44 -14.21
CA LYS A 609 -18.47 3.39 -14.88
C LYS A 609 -17.63 2.59 -15.88
N LEU A 610 -16.73 3.23 -16.63
CA LEU A 610 -15.78 2.55 -17.53
C LEU A 610 -14.79 1.66 -16.77
N ALA A 611 -14.17 2.19 -15.72
CA ALA A 611 -13.23 1.45 -14.88
C ALA A 611 -13.90 0.27 -14.18
N ALA A 612 -15.09 0.47 -13.61
CA ALA A 612 -15.89 -0.57 -12.97
C ALA A 612 -16.34 -1.64 -13.97
N THR A 613 -16.77 -1.27 -15.18
CA THR A 613 -17.08 -2.26 -16.24
C THR A 613 -15.87 -3.14 -16.53
N CYS A 614 -14.69 -2.52 -16.67
CA CYS A 614 -13.44 -3.24 -16.85
C CYS A 614 -13.17 -4.17 -15.66
N GLN A 615 -13.11 -3.66 -14.44
CA GLN A 615 -12.92 -4.44 -13.20
C GLN A 615 -13.82 -5.69 -13.17
N PHE A 616 -15.14 -5.51 -13.27
CA PHE A 616 -16.12 -6.60 -13.12
C PHE A 616 -16.10 -7.65 -14.24
N THR A 617 -15.42 -7.37 -15.35
CA THR A 617 -15.27 -8.30 -16.48
C THR A 617 -13.88 -8.95 -16.55
N LEU A 618 -13.00 -8.65 -15.59
CA LEU A 618 -11.70 -9.31 -15.39
C LEU A 618 -11.78 -10.51 -14.43
N ALA A 619 -10.75 -11.35 -14.46
CA ALA A 619 -10.59 -12.49 -13.57
C ALA A 619 -10.16 -12.06 -12.15
N GLY A 620 -10.41 -12.94 -11.16
CA GLY A 620 -10.14 -12.72 -9.74
C GLY A 620 -11.35 -12.19 -8.98
N ALA A 621 -11.23 -12.06 -7.66
CA ALA A 621 -12.29 -11.48 -6.82
C ALA A 621 -12.39 -9.97 -7.03
N GLN A 622 -13.62 -9.43 -7.01
CA GLN A 622 -13.91 -8.02 -7.26
C GLN A 622 -14.36 -7.33 -5.97
N TYR A 623 -13.81 -6.17 -5.69
CA TYR A 623 -14.03 -5.47 -4.43
C TYR A 623 -14.65 -4.09 -4.69
N ILE A 624 -15.68 -3.77 -3.90
CA ILE A 624 -16.36 -2.47 -3.86
C ILE A 624 -16.11 -1.87 -2.47
N TYR A 625 -15.51 -0.69 -2.41
CA TYR A 625 -15.43 0.07 -1.17
C TYR A 625 -16.75 0.81 -0.92
N TYR A 626 -17.29 0.74 0.30
CA TYR A 626 -18.61 1.29 0.59
C TYR A 626 -18.75 2.74 0.11
N GLY A 627 -19.88 3.04 -0.50
CA GLY A 627 -20.22 4.36 -1.01
C GLY A 627 -19.78 4.60 -2.45
N THR A 628 -18.79 3.86 -2.98
CA THR A 628 -18.35 4.02 -4.38
C THR A 628 -19.49 3.78 -5.37
N GLU A 629 -20.38 2.82 -5.06
CA GLU A 629 -21.55 2.47 -5.86
C GLU A 629 -22.67 3.52 -5.83
N VAL A 630 -22.68 4.42 -4.83
CA VAL A 630 -23.65 5.52 -4.71
C VAL A 630 -23.03 6.90 -4.91
N GLY A 631 -21.77 6.95 -5.32
CA GLY A 631 -21.08 8.18 -5.69
C GLY A 631 -20.47 8.94 -4.51
N LEU A 632 -20.17 8.25 -3.41
CA LEU A 632 -19.40 8.82 -2.30
C LEU A 632 -18.01 9.22 -2.80
N SER A 633 -17.65 10.46 -2.53
CA SER A 633 -16.35 11.06 -2.81
C SER A 633 -15.69 11.44 -1.48
N GLN A 634 -14.62 12.22 -1.51
CA GLN A 634 -14.01 12.86 -0.35
C GLN A 634 -13.85 14.37 -0.56
N GLN A 635 -13.37 15.09 0.45
CA GLN A 635 -13.13 16.54 0.38
C GLN A 635 -11.65 16.89 0.14
N GLU A 636 -10.76 16.26 0.88
CA GLU A 636 -9.32 16.55 0.88
C GLU A 636 -8.51 15.32 0.48
N PRO A 637 -7.31 15.46 -0.13
CA PRO A 637 -6.46 14.31 -0.44
C PRO A 637 -5.99 13.58 0.83
N CYS A 638 -5.76 12.28 0.74
CA CYS A 638 -5.14 11.51 1.82
C CYS A 638 -3.68 11.92 2.01
N SER A 639 -2.97 12.36 0.98
CA SER A 639 -1.59 12.86 1.10
C SER A 639 -1.54 14.38 1.15
N ASP A 640 -0.90 14.94 2.18
CA ASP A 640 -0.55 16.36 2.24
C ASP A 640 0.83 16.59 1.66
N ASP A 641 0.88 17.09 0.42
CA ASP A 641 2.11 17.42 -0.31
C ASP A 641 3.02 18.43 0.43
N ASN A 642 2.49 19.23 1.36
CA ASN A 642 3.29 20.22 2.10
C ASN A 642 4.03 19.63 3.29
N THR A 643 3.49 18.55 3.86
CA THR A 643 4.03 17.95 5.09
C THR A 643 4.53 16.51 4.89
N GLY A 644 4.19 15.88 3.75
CA GLY A 644 4.39 14.45 3.51
C GLY A 644 3.51 13.57 4.40
N ARG A 645 2.56 14.16 5.13
CA ARG A 645 1.65 13.42 6.03
C ARG A 645 0.61 12.68 5.20
N ILE A 646 0.30 11.47 5.62
CA ILE A 646 -0.84 10.70 5.11
C ILE A 646 -1.97 10.73 6.16
N VAL A 647 -3.19 11.00 5.70
CA VAL A 647 -4.43 11.17 6.47
C VAL A 647 -5.53 10.39 5.75
N PHE A 648 -5.54 9.07 5.95
CA PHE A 648 -6.51 8.18 5.31
C PHE A 648 -7.96 8.44 5.75
N ASP A 649 -8.16 9.12 6.88
CA ASP A 649 -9.47 9.55 7.39
C ASP A 649 -10.29 10.30 6.33
N ASN A 650 -9.62 11.01 5.40
CA ASN A 650 -10.30 11.73 4.33
C ASN A 650 -11.07 10.81 3.37
N SER A 651 -10.65 9.55 3.20
CA SER A 651 -11.34 8.57 2.35
C SER A 651 -12.49 7.84 3.07
N ARG A 652 -12.65 8.05 4.38
CA ARG A 652 -13.52 7.28 5.27
C ARG A 652 -14.72 8.12 5.73
N ASP A 653 -15.30 8.90 4.81
CA ASP A 653 -16.48 9.72 5.07
C ASP A 653 -17.76 8.88 5.22
N PHE A 654 -18.84 9.44 5.73
CA PHE A 654 -20.09 8.73 5.98
C PHE A 654 -20.69 8.13 4.70
N MET A 655 -21.24 6.92 4.84
CA MET A 655 -22.05 6.32 3.77
C MET A 655 -23.26 7.19 3.44
N LEU A 656 -23.52 7.39 2.16
CA LEU A 656 -24.69 8.10 1.68
C LEU A 656 -25.92 7.19 1.78
N TRP A 657 -27.02 7.70 2.34
CA TRP A 657 -28.28 6.98 2.45
C TRP A 657 -29.47 7.79 1.91
N GLY A 658 -30.51 7.09 1.46
CA GLY A 658 -31.75 7.73 1.01
C GLY A 658 -31.56 8.57 -0.24
N ASP A 659 -31.91 9.85 -0.17
CA ASP A 659 -31.88 10.76 -1.33
C ASP A 659 -30.48 11.32 -1.65
N GLU A 660 -29.50 11.10 -0.77
CA GLU A 660 -28.09 11.45 -1.04
C GLU A 660 -27.41 10.49 -2.00
N GLN A 661 -27.96 9.27 -2.14
CA GLN A 661 -27.41 8.25 -3.03
C GLN A 661 -27.64 8.59 -4.50
N ASP A 662 -26.59 8.42 -5.32
CA ASP A 662 -26.75 8.34 -6.76
C ASP A 662 -27.38 6.99 -7.16
N LYS A 663 -28.71 7.00 -7.34
CA LYS A 663 -29.49 5.82 -7.72
C LYS A 663 -29.11 5.29 -9.10
N GLU A 664 -28.73 6.15 -10.05
CA GLU A 664 -28.30 5.69 -11.39
C GLU A 664 -26.99 4.93 -11.32
N LEU A 665 -26.05 5.40 -10.49
CA LEU A 665 -24.79 4.71 -10.27
C LEU A 665 -25.00 3.39 -9.50
N TYR A 666 -25.90 3.37 -8.50
CA TYR A 666 -26.25 2.16 -7.78
C TYR A 666 -26.84 1.10 -8.72
N ASP A 667 -27.83 1.47 -9.53
CA ASP A 667 -28.46 0.58 -10.51
C ASP A 667 -27.42 0.03 -11.50
N PHE A 668 -26.45 0.85 -11.89
CA PHE A 668 -25.34 0.44 -12.75
C PHE A 668 -24.44 -0.61 -12.09
N TYR A 669 -24.01 -0.40 -10.84
CA TYR A 669 -23.21 -1.39 -10.10
C TYR A 669 -24.01 -2.66 -9.80
N GLN A 670 -25.30 -2.52 -9.47
CA GLN A 670 -26.20 -3.66 -9.30
C GLN A 670 -26.26 -4.50 -10.58
N ARG A 671 -26.34 -3.83 -11.74
CA ARG A 671 -26.33 -4.52 -13.02
C ARG A 671 -24.99 -5.20 -13.29
N LEU A 672 -23.85 -4.58 -12.98
CA LEU A 672 -22.53 -5.20 -13.10
C LEU A 672 -22.39 -6.46 -12.23
N CYS A 673 -22.82 -6.38 -10.96
CA CYS A 673 -22.78 -7.52 -10.06
C CYS A 673 -23.67 -8.66 -10.57
N THR A 674 -24.89 -8.35 -11.01
CA THR A 674 -25.81 -9.33 -11.61
C THR A 674 -25.17 -10.03 -12.81
N ILE A 675 -24.63 -9.24 -13.76
CA ILE A 675 -23.97 -9.78 -14.96
C ILE A 675 -22.83 -10.72 -14.56
N ARG A 676 -22.02 -10.35 -13.59
CA ARG A 676 -20.90 -11.18 -13.14
C ARG A 676 -21.37 -12.47 -12.48
N ASN A 677 -22.32 -12.40 -11.55
CA ASN A 677 -22.84 -13.56 -10.84
C ASN A 677 -23.54 -14.56 -11.77
N GLU A 678 -24.17 -14.09 -12.85
CA GLU A 678 -24.82 -14.95 -13.84
C GLU A 678 -23.86 -15.53 -14.90
N ASN A 679 -22.60 -15.08 -14.94
CA ASN A 679 -21.66 -15.42 -16.00
C ASN A 679 -20.26 -15.73 -15.45
N ASP A 680 -20.06 -16.95 -14.92
CA ASP A 680 -18.78 -17.41 -14.35
C ASP A 680 -17.58 -17.28 -15.32
N VAL A 681 -17.82 -17.26 -16.63
CA VAL A 681 -16.78 -17.01 -17.64
C VAL A 681 -16.07 -15.67 -17.46
N LEU A 682 -16.72 -14.68 -16.85
CA LEU A 682 -16.09 -13.42 -16.48
C LEU A 682 -15.03 -13.60 -15.39
N ALA A 683 -15.23 -14.54 -14.46
CA ALA A 683 -14.29 -14.83 -13.39
C ALA A 683 -13.18 -15.81 -13.81
N ILE A 684 -13.56 -16.95 -14.39
CA ILE A 684 -12.65 -18.08 -14.63
C ILE A 684 -12.38 -18.36 -16.11
N GLY A 685 -13.08 -17.70 -17.03
CA GLY A 685 -12.88 -17.87 -18.46
C GLY A 685 -11.55 -17.29 -18.95
N GLN A 686 -11.07 -17.82 -20.08
CA GLN A 686 -9.91 -17.28 -20.78
C GLN A 686 -10.27 -15.94 -21.42
N ARG A 687 -9.29 -15.03 -21.51
CA ARG A 687 -9.45 -13.75 -22.21
C ARG A 687 -8.70 -13.79 -23.54
N LYS A 688 -9.34 -13.30 -24.60
CA LYS A 688 -8.68 -12.98 -25.86
C LYS A 688 -9.01 -11.56 -26.30
N ASP A 689 -7.99 -10.73 -26.47
CA ASP A 689 -8.12 -9.37 -26.96
C ASP A 689 -8.37 -9.37 -28.48
N LEU A 690 -9.43 -8.70 -28.93
CA LEU A 690 -9.87 -8.67 -30.33
C LEU A 690 -9.52 -7.34 -31.01
N VAL A 691 -9.58 -6.23 -30.27
CA VAL A 691 -9.18 -4.90 -30.73
C VAL A 691 -8.39 -4.22 -29.63
N ILE A 692 -7.18 -3.78 -29.98
CA ILE A 692 -6.32 -2.95 -29.15
C ILE A 692 -5.94 -1.75 -30.01
N ASP A 693 -6.53 -0.59 -29.74
CA ASP A 693 -6.29 0.63 -30.53
C ASP A 693 -5.99 1.79 -29.58
N ASP A 694 -4.70 2.10 -29.44
CA ASP A 694 -4.22 3.17 -28.56
C ASP A 694 -4.59 4.56 -29.06
N GLU A 695 -4.59 4.77 -30.39
CA GLU A 695 -4.95 6.06 -30.99
C GLU A 695 -6.46 6.31 -30.89
N ALA A 696 -7.26 5.26 -31.11
CA ALA A 696 -8.70 5.35 -30.90
C ALA A 696 -9.10 5.33 -29.42
N GLN A 697 -8.22 4.84 -28.54
CA GLN A 697 -8.49 4.51 -27.14
C GLN A 697 -9.65 3.52 -27.03
N VAL A 698 -9.59 2.45 -27.81
CA VAL A 698 -10.61 1.40 -27.85
C VAL A 698 -9.98 0.08 -27.45
N TRP A 699 -10.69 -0.62 -26.57
CA TRP A 699 -10.39 -1.99 -26.20
C TRP A 699 -11.62 -2.86 -26.39
N VAL A 700 -11.46 -3.95 -27.14
CA VAL A 700 -12.47 -5.01 -27.25
C VAL A 700 -11.82 -6.35 -26.96
N TYR A 701 -12.44 -7.13 -26.10
CA TYR A 701 -11.99 -8.48 -25.79
C TYR A 701 -13.17 -9.42 -25.57
N ILE A 702 -12.88 -10.72 -25.59
CA ILE A 702 -13.85 -11.77 -25.30
C ILE A 702 -13.35 -12.63 -24.14
N LYS A 703 -14.25 -12.88 -23.18
CA LYS A 703 -14.10 -13.90 -22.14
C LYS A 703 -14.79 -15.16 -22.63
N TYR A 704 -14.12 -16.30 -22.61
CA TYR A 704 -14.67 -17.55 -23.12
C TYR A 704 -14.20 -18.77 -22.34
N ASN A 705 -15.05 -19.79 -22.31
CA ASN A 705 -14.75 -21.15 -21.90
C ASN A 705 -15.55 -22.12 -22.80
N GLU A 706 -15.56 -23.41 -22.49
CA GLU A 706 -16.29 -24.40 -23.30
C GLU A 706 -17.81 -24.19 -23.35
N GLN A 707 -18.38 -23.42 -22.42
CA GLN A 707 -19.83 -23.30 -22.22
C GLN A 707 -20.39 -21.94 -22.65
N SER A 708 -19.58 -20.88 -22.59
CA SER A 708 -20.06 -19.50 -22.71
C SER A 708 -18.99 -18.56 -23.23
N GLU A 709 -19.47 -17.48 -23.84
CA GLU A 709 -18.67 -16.41 -24.41
C GLU A 709 -19.30 -15.07 -24.03
N ILE A 710 -18.51 -14.08 -23.61
CA ILE A 710 -18.96 -12.71 -23.33
C ILE A 710 -17.98 -11.73 -23.98
N LEU A 711 -18.50 -10.84 -24.80
CA LEU A 711 -17.72 -9.77 -25.43
C LEU A 711 -17.80 -8.50 -24.59
N VAL A 712 -16.68 -7.80 -24.44
CA VAL A 712 -16.60 -6.54 -23.72
C VAL A 712 -16.04 -5.49 -24.65
N PHE A 713 -16.73 -4.34 -24.75
CA PHE A 713 -16.28 -3.19 -25.52
C PHE A 713 -16.10 -2.01 -24.58
N LEU A 714 -14.95 -1.35 -24.67
CA LEU A 714 -14.62 -0.14 -23.92
C LEU A 714 -14.12 0.92 -24.90
N ASN A 715 -14.87 2.00 -25.06
CA ASN A 715 -14.39 3.21 -25.74
C ASN A 715 -13.98 4.23 -24.67
N LEU A 716 -12.69 4.39 -24.44
CA LEU A 716 -12.17 5.32 -23.44
C LEU A 716 -12.09 6.76 -23.99
N SER A 717 -12.37 6.97 -25.28
CA SER A 717 -12.32 8.30 -25.89
C SER A 717 -13.66 9.05 -25.78
N ALA A 718 -13.54 10.38 -25.73
CA ALA A 718 -14.67 11.29 -25.84
C ALA A 718 -15.26 11.40 -27.27
N LYS A 719 -14.85 10.52 -28.20
CA LYS A 719 -15.26 10.54 -29.62
C LYS A 719 -16.04 9.28 -29.95
N LYS A 720 -16.90 9.39 -30.98
CA LYS A 720 -17.52 8.21 -31.59
C LYS A 720 -16.44 7.39 -32.31
N ARG A 721 -16.47 6.06 -32.14
CA ARG A 721 -15.51 5.14 -32.78
C ARG A 721 -16.26 4.10 -33.59
N LYS A 722 -15.83 3.89 -34.83
CA LYS A 722 -16.37 2.81 -35.68
C LYS A 722 -15.70 1.51 -35.29
N ILE A 723 -16.48 0.46 -35.13
CA ILE A 723 -15.99 -0.85 -34.73
C ILE A 723 -16.34 -1.87 -35.81
N ASN A 724 -15.40 -2.77 -36.08
CA ASN A 724 -15.56 -3.93 -36.96
C ASN A 724 -14.80 -5.10 -36.34
N VAL A 725 -15.51 -5.95 -35.59
CA VAL A 725 -14.93 -7.09 -34.87
C VAL A 725 -15.26 -8.37 -35.61
N ASP A 726 -14.24 -9.18 -35.89
CA ASP A 726 -14.37 -10.51 -36.50
C ASP A 726 -14.50 -11.57 -35.41
N LEU A 727 -15.57 -12.35 -35.45
CA LEU A 727 -15.87 -13.39 -34.47
C LEU A 727 -15.64 -14.81 -35.01
N SER A 728 -15.10 -14.97 -36.23
CA SER A 728 -15.04 -16.25 -36.95
C SER A 728 -14.37 -17.43 -36.21
N GLY A 729 -13.61 -17.17 -35.14
CA GLY A 729 -13.03 -18.19 -34.27
C GLY A 729 -13.81 -18.50 -32.99
N PHE A 730 -15.06 -18.03 -32.88
CA PHE A 730 -15.91 -18.13 -31.68
C PHE A 730 -17.32 -18.58 -32.05
N ASP A 731 -18.00 -19.24 -31.12
CA ASP A 731 -19.36 -19.77 -31.35
C ASP A 731 -20.36 -18.65 -31.64
N LYS A 732 -20.12 -17.44 -31.10
CA LYS A 732 -20.90 -16.24 -31.40
C LYS A 732 -20.94 -15.87 -32.88
N ALA A 733 -19.97 -16.23 -33.72
CA ALA A 733 -20.03 -15.93 -35.16
C ALA A 733 -21.25 -16.55 -35.87
N ASN A 734 -21.78 -17.64 -35.32
CA ASN A 734 -22.93 -18.36 -35.88
C ASN A 734 -24.28 -17.82 -35.39
N LYS A 735 -24.28 -16.84 -34.47
CA LYS A 735 -25.50 -16.22 -33.95
C LYS A 735 -25.93 -15.08 -34.88
N LYS A 736 -27.25 -14.80 -34.91
CA LYS A 736 -27.80 -13.66 -35.68
C LYS A 736 -27.60 -12.33 -34.97
N GLN A 737 -27.63 -12.34 -33.65
CA GLN A 737 -27.53 -11.15 -32.81
C GLN A 737 -26.94 -11.49 -31.44
N VAL A 738 -26.48 -10.44 -30.76
CA VAL A 738 -26.05 -10.45 -29.37
C VAL A 738 -26.75 -9.32 -28.63
N ILE A 739 -26.86 -9.43 -27.31
CA ILE A 739 -27.58 -8.47 -26.47
C ILE A 739 -26.59 -7.81 -25.52
N ASP A 740 -26.61 -6.47 -25.45
CA ASP A 740 -25.89 -5.75 -24.41
C ASP A 740 -26.57 -5.95 -23.07
N LEU A 741 -25.90 -6.68 -22.19
CA LEU A 741 -26.39 -6.99 -20.86
C LEU A 741 -26.56 -5.72 -20.02
N LEU A 742 -25.87 -4.62 -20.30
CA LEU A 742 -26.04 -3.37 -19.55
C LEU A 742 -27.34 -2.64 -19.89
N THR A 743 -27.79 -2.67 -21.15
CA THR A 743 -28.91 -1.85 -21.65
C THR A 743 -30.05 -2.63 -22.30
N ALA A 744 -29.90 -3.94 -22.45
CA ALA A 744 -30.76 -4.82 -23.26
C ALA A 744 -30.85 -4.45 -24.76
N THR A 745 -29.91 -3.63 -25.27
CA THR A 745 -29.86 -3.26 -26.69
C THR A 745 -29.33 -4.42 -27.53
N GLU A 746 -30.01 -4.75 -28.63
CA GLU A 746 -29.59 -5.80 -29.55
C GLU A 746 -28.62 -5.28 -30.62
N TYR A 747 -27.61 -6.09 -30.94
CA TYR A 747 -26.63 -5.83 -31.98
C TYR A 747 -26.59 -7.00 -32.97
N GLN A 748 -26.70 -6.70 -34.26
CA GLN A 748 -26.76 -7.72 -35.31
C GLN A 748 -25.35 -8.18 -35.71
N ILE A 749 -25.20 -9.49 -35.90
CA ILE A 749 -23.99 -10.12 -36.44
C ILE A 749 -24.24 -10.39 -37.93
N VAL A 750 -23.37 -9.83 -38.77
CA VAL A 750 -23.47 -9.98 -40.24
C VAL A 750 -22.19 -10.63 -40.74
N ASN A 751 -22.32 -11.80 -41.37
CA ASN A 751 -21.19 -12.59 -41.88
C ASN A 751 -20.11 -12.86 -40.82
N GLY A 752 -20.52 -13.21 -39.60
CA GLY A 752 -19.62 -13.47 -38.48
C GLY A 752 -18.92 -12.22 -37.90
N ARG A 753 -19.39 -11.00 -38.22
CA ARG A 753 -18.80 -9.74 -37.76
C ARG A 753 -19.81 -8.85 -37.05
N LEU A 754 -19.34 -8.10 -36.06
CA LEU A 754 -20.06 -7.00 -35.42
C LEU A 754 -19.58 -5.66 -35.96
N GLN A 755 -20.50 -4.87 -36.52
CA GLN A 755 -20.20 -3.58 -37.14
C GLN A 755 -21.17 -2.49 -36.68
N PHE A 756 -20.68 -1.53 -35.90
CA PHE A 756 -21.48 -0.40 -35.39
C PHE A 756 -20.60 0.76 -34.94
N GLN A 757 -21.21 1.85 -34.46
CA GLN A 757 -20.51 2.98 -33.84
C GLN A 757 -20.66 2.96 -32.32
N LEU A 758 -19.53 2.91 -31.62
CA LEU A 758 -19.48 3.21 -30.19
C LEU A 758 -19.64 4.73 -29.98
N LYS A 759 -20.54 5.11 -29.08
CA LYS A 759 -20.69 6.48 -28.56
C LYS A 759 -19.47 6.84 -27.69
N PRO A 760 -19.19 8.13 -27.45
CA PRO A 760 -18.18 8.57 -26.48
C PRO A 760 -18.36 7.86 -25.14
N HIS A 761 -17.27 7.38 -24.54
CA HIS A 761 -17.27 6.67 -23.25
C HIS A 761 -18.19 5.44 -23.18
N GLN A 762 -18.62 4.90 -24.33
CA GLN A 762 -19.52 3.75 -24.34
C GLN A 762 -18.78 2.48 -23.92
N LYS A 763 -19.48 1.74 -23.05
CA LYS A 763 -19.14 0.42 -22.55
C LYS A 763 -20.27 -0.53 -22.93
N LEU A 764 -19.94 -1.76 -23.33
CA LEU A 764 -20.91 -2.81 -23.67
C LEU A 764 -20.42 -4.14 -23.10
N ILE A 765 -21.35 -4.97 -22.63
CA ILE A 765 -21.09 -6.36 -22.28
C ILE A 765 -22.08 -7.21 -23.09
N LEU A 766 -21.62 -7.84 -24.17
CA LEU A 766 -22.48 -8.56 -25.12
C LEU A 766 -22.46 -10.07 -24.88
N ALA A 767 -23.64 -10.66 -24.72
CA ALA A 767 -23.88 -12.10 -24.64
C ALA A 767 -24.65 -12.64 -25.86
#